data_AF-A0A845Y0Z0-F1
#
_entry.id   AF-A0A845Y0Z0-F1
#
_cell.length_a   1.000
_cell.length_b   1.000
_cell.length_c   1.000
_cell.angle_alpha   90.00
_cell.angle_beta   90.00
_cell.angle_gamma   90.00
#
_symmetry.space_group_name_H-M   'P 1'
#
loop_
_entity.id
_entity.type
_entity.pdbx_description
1 polymer ?
#
loop_
_entity_poly.entity_id
_entity_poly.type
_entity_poly.pdbx_seq_one_letter_code
_entity_poly.pdbx_strand_id
1 'polypeptide(L)'
;MTSNFNSNKTVVVAKSDRADYTTIGEAIKNAQPETRILVKPGIYRESIVIDKSLEILGDGKVSDIVIEGTNLNCILMQTDYAIVRGLTLRECSVGVCVPKGQLILEDCDLTAYDCGIVICDSKANPIIRRCCIHDGQGNGIQIQDNGQGVIEDCDIYGNTYLGVQITTGSNPMLRNCRIYDGKGTGIWITDNGLGTLEDCDIYGNTYPGVSIDTGSNPIIRNCRIYDGKSFGIWITDNGLGTLEDCDIYGNTSLGVGITTGSNPIIRSCRIYDSKSFGIWITDNGLGTLEDCDIYGNTDPGVQITTGSNPTLRNCRIYDGKGYGIWIKDNGLGTLEDCDIYGNTDPGVQITTGSNPTIRHCRIYDGKQTGIWIQDNGLGTLEDCDIYGNTYPGVFIDTGGNPMVRNCRIYDGKQTGIWITDNGLGTLEDCDIYGNTAPGVCIGTGSNPTVRHCRIYDGKQTGIWIQDNGLGTLEDCDIYGNTAPGVCIGTGSNPMVRNCRIYDGKQIGILIQDNGLGTLEDCDIYGNTAPGVQITTGSNPTIRSCRIYDGKQIGILIQDNGLGTLEDCDIYGNTDPGVFTDTGSNPTLRNCRIYDGKSFGILIIDNGLGTLEDCDIYGNYYDEVGITTGSNPTIRRCRIHDGKKDGIWITNNGLGTIEDCDIYGNTYRGVQISKGSNTTIRSCRIYDCKQSGVWITDNGLGTIEDCDIYGNTYSGVQIDKGSNPMLRTCRLYDGKQTGILIIDNGLGTLEDCDIYGNTYRGVEISKGSNPTLRNCRIYDGKSFGILIIDNGLGTLEDCDIYGNTYSGVVISEASNPTIRRCRIYDGKGNGIWIKDNGLGTLEYCDIYGNTSLGLQINNNSNPTLRRCRIEKHPFPGIQIEEGCNPLFRRCILKSNRPFYLGIAGILSLSIAIPVAIARGLVITPTIAVALAVIGFVFYKLRKNRFNKQYIIEIISLTLVLGANLGLTFLLSFNIYSCLASLVTGWLWQSRLFKPLFKQSKLISKYQINRLP
;
A
#
# COMPACT_ATOMS: atom_id res chain seq x y z
N MET A 1 75.14 9.80 -29.32
CA MET A 1 76.61 9.74 -29.41
C MET A 1 77.06 10.88 -30.31
N THR A 2 77.98 11.73 -29.85
CA THR A 2 78.62 12.80 -30.63
C THR A 2 79.56 12.18 -31.67
N SER A 3 79.26 12.32 -32.97
CA SER A 3 80.17 11.92 -34.04
C SER A 3 81.33 12.92 -34.14
N ASN A 4 82.55 12.42 -33.93
CA ASN A 4 83.78 13.16 -34.17
C ASN A 4 84.09 13.15 -35.67
N PHE A 5 83.58 14.11 -36.44
CA PHE A 5 84.19 14.49 -37.72
C PHE A 5 85.59 15.04 -37.43
N ASN A 6 86.61 14.20 -37.51
CA ASN A 6 87.96 14.50 -37.03
C ASN A 6 88.98 14.72 -38.17
N SER A 7 88.55 15.26 -39.33
CA SER A 7 89.47 15.54 -40.44
C SER A 7 89.32 16.96 -41.04
N ASN A 8 90.44 17.68 -41.07
CA ASN A 8 90.62 19.12 -41.33
C ASN A 8 90.42 19.58 -42.80
N LYS A 9 89.56 18.94 -43.59
CA LYS A 9 89.33 19.39 -44.99
C LYS A 9 87.90 19.88 -45.19
N THR A 10 87.76 21.19 -45.12
CA THR A 10 86.55 21.91 -45.57
C THR A 10 86.70 22.23 -47.05
N VAL A 11 85.70 21.87 -47.83
CA VAL A 11 85.56 22.22 -49.25
C VAL A 11 84.48 23.28 -49.38
N VAL A 12 84.77 24.38 -50.07
CA VAL A 12 83.80 25.47 -50.27
C VAL A 12 83.19 25.39 -51.67
N VAL A 13 81.85 25.39 -51.73
CA VAL A 13 81.07 25.44 -52.97
C VAL A 13 80.43 26.83 -53.09
N ALA A 14 80.69 27.54 -54.18
CA ALA A 14 80.03 28.82 -54.48
C ALA A 14 79.95 29.07 -55.99
N LYS A 15 79.04 29.95 -56.43
CA LYS A 15 78.94 30.39 -57.83
C LYS A 15 80.01 31.40 -58.27
N SER A 16 80.97 31.72 -57.41
CA SER A 16 82.09 32.63 -57.69
C SER A 16 83.37 31.88 -58.05
N ASP A 17 84.23 32.46 -58.89
CA ASP A 17 85.51 31.90 -59.36
C ASP A 17 86.58 31.61 -58.28
N ARG A 18 86.28 31.89 -57.00
CA ARG A 18 87.21 31.69 -55.86
C ARG A 18 86.85 30.50 -54.96
N ALA A 19 85.83 29.72 -55.31
CA ALA A 19 85.45 28.51 -54.57
C ALA A 19 86.21 27.28 -55.07
N ASP A 20 86.29 26.22 -54.25
CA ASP A 20 86.93 24.95 -54.63
C ASP A 20 86.14 24.25 -55.74
N TYR A 21 84.81 24.38 -55.73
CA TYR A 21 83.90 23.84 -56.73
C TYR A 21 82.72 24.80 -57.00
N THR A 22 82.10 24.69 -58.19
CA THR A 22 80.93 25.51 -58.58
C THR A 22 79.59 24.74 -58.49
N THR A 23 79.66 23.43 -58.22
CA THR A 23 78.52 22.52 -58.01
C THR A 23 78.79 21.64 -56.78
N ILE A 24 77.71 21.22 -56.11
CA ILE A 24 77.77 20.40 -54.90
C ILE A 24 78.10 18.95 -55.27
N GLY A 25 77.55 18.43 -56.36
CA GLY A 25 77.79 17.08 -56.86
C GLY A 25 79.26 16.84 -57.24
N GLU A 26 79.94 17.83 -57.83
CA GLU A 26 81.37 17.73 -58.11
C GLU A 26 82.20 17.72 -56.82
N ALA A 27 81.82 18.51 -55.82
CA ALA A 27 82.45 18.50 -54.51
C ALA A 27 82.32 17.14 -53.83
N ILE A 28 81.13 16.52 -53.85
CA ILE A 28 80.87 15.18 -53.28
C ILE A 28 81.67 14.10 -54.00
N LYS A 29 81.72 14.15 -55.34
CA LYS A 29 82.46 13.18 -56.15
C LYS A 29 83.95 13.16 -55.77
N ASN A 30 84.55 14.33 -55.56
CA ASN A 30 85.97 14.48 -55.26
C ASN A 30 86.31 14.44 -53.76
N ALA A 31 85.32 14.63 -52.89
CA ALA A 31 85.49 14.55 -51.44
C ALA A 31 85.85 13.12 -50.99
N GLN A 32 86.72 13.04 -49.99
CA GLN A 32 86.95 11.82 -49.22
C GLN A 32 85.81 11.64 -48.20
N PRO A 33 85.54 10.41 -47.72
CA PRO A 33 84.64 10.23 -46.58
C PRO A 33 85.02 11.15 -45.40
N GLU A 34 84.02 11.58 -44.64
CA GLU A 34 84.10 12.51 -43.50
C GLU A 34 84.53 13.95 -43.87
N THR A 35 84.50 14.32 -45.16
CA THR A 35 84.74 15.71 -45.60
C THR A 35 83.56 16.61 -45.26
N ARG A 36 83.86 17.87 -44.86
CA ARG A 36 82.88 18.94 -44.72
C ARG A 36 82.78 19.74 -46.02
N ILE A 37 81.58 19.90 -46.55
CA ILE A 37 81.26 20.70 -47.73
C ILE A 37 80.45 21.92 -47.27
N LEU A 38 81.00 23.11 -47.46
CA LEU A 38 80.40 24.39 -47.09
C LEU A 38 79.79 25.04 -48.33
N VAL A 39 78.47 25.17 -48.37
CA VAL A 39 77.71 25.67 -49.52
C VAL A 39 77.33 27.13 -49.30
N LYS A 40 77.88 28.03 -50.11
CA LYS A 40 77.57 29.47 -50.06
C LYS A 40 76.24 29.77 -50.79
N PRO A 41 75.63 30.96 -50.55
CA PRO A 41 74.44 31.42 -51.27
C PRO A 41 74.56 31.28 -52.79
N GLY A 42 73.52 30.72 -53.40
CA GLY A 42 73.45 30.41 -54.82
C GLY A 42 72.33 29.43 -55.15
N ILE A 43 71.94 29.38 -56.43
CA ILE A 43 71.02 28.39 -56.97
C ILE A 43 71.83 27.28 -57.65
N TYR A 44 71.68 26.07 -57.16
CA TYR A 44 72.39 24.86 -57.59
C TYR A 44 71.39 23.94 -58.30
N ARG A 45 71.38 23.99 -59.64
CA ARG A 45 70.50 23.14 -60.48
C ARG A 45 71.15 21.78 -60.71
N GLU A 46 70.95 20.88 -59.77
CA GLU A 46 71.54 19.54 -59.77
C GLU A 46 70.76 18.58 -58.87
N SER A 47 70.93 17.29 -59.10
CA SER A 47 70.48 16.21 -58.22
C SER A 47 71.70 15.63 -57.51
N ILE A 48 71.65 15.56 -56.18
CA ILE A 48 72.81 15.20 -55.36
C ILE A 48 72.66 13.79 -54.82
N VAL A 49 73.67 12.95 -55.06
CA VAL A 49 73.76 11.59 -54.51
C VAL A 49 74.85 11.56 -53.42
N ILE A 50 74.47 11.23 -52.18
CA ILE A 50 75.39 11.09 -51.05
C ILE A 50 75.75 9.62 -50.90
N ASP A 51 76.82 9.19 -51.56
CA ASP A 51 77.28 7.79 -51.61
C ASP A 51 78.38 7.43 -50.58
N LYS A 52 78.89 8.43 -49.87
CA LYS A 52 79.90 8.31 -48.81
C LYS A 52 79.55 9.23 -47.64
N SER A 53 80.11 8.95 -46.46
CA SER A 53 79.81 9.77 -45.28
C SER A 53 80.35 11.19 -45.44
N LEU A 54 79.50 12.20 -45.30
CA LEU A 54 79.83 13.62 -45.53
C LEU A 54 79.01 14.53 -44.60
N GLU A 55 79.53 15.74 -44.37
CA GLU A 55 78.81 16.83 -43.72
C GLU A 55 78.63 17.98 -44.73
N ILE A 56 77.40 18.25 -45.16
CA ILE A 56 77.05 19.32 -46.10
C ILE A 56 76.35 20.44 -45.31
N LEU A 57 76.96 21.62 -45.26
CA LEU A 57 76.49 22.75 -44.46
C LEU A 57 76.26 23.97 -45.34
N GLY A 58 75.06 24.54 -45.30
CA GLY A 58 74.79 25.88 -45.80
C GLY A 58 75.50 26.94 -44.95
N ASP A 59 76.20 27.86 -45.61
CA ASP A 59 76.92 28.97 -44.98
C ASP A 59 76.38 30.31 -45.48
N GLY A 60 75.27 30.70 -44.88
CA GLY A 60 74.49 31.87 -45.23
C GLY A 60 73.04 31.72 -44.78
N LYS A 61 72.18 32.61 -45.23
CA LYS A 61 70.74 32.51 -45.00
C LYS A 61 70.18 31.33 -45.81
N VAL A 62 69.40 30.45 -45.17
CA VAL A 62 68.86 29.21 -45.78
C VAL A 62 68.12 29.50 -47.10
N SER A 63 67.28 30.54 -47.12
CA SER A 63 66.52 30.96 -48.32
C SER A 63 67.36 31.30 -49.55
N ASP A 64 68.67 31.54 -49.36
CA ASP A 64 69.58 31.97 -50.41
C ASP A 64 70.47 30.81 -50.89
N ILE A 65 70.37 29.63 -50.28
CA ILE A 65 71.15 28.42 -50.63
C ILE A 65 70.19 27.36 -51.14
N VAL A 66 69.97 27.38 -52.46
CA VAL A 66 68.87 26.65 -53.10
C VAL A 66 69.39 25.52 -53.97
N ILE A 67 68.87 24.30 -53.79
CA ILE A 67 69.06 23.18 -54.70
C ILE A 67 67.78 22.99 -55.52
N GLU A 68 67.91 22.97 -56.84
CA GLU A 68 66.83 22.76 -57.81
C GLU A 68 67.02 21.42 -58.52
N GLY A 69 66.23 20.41 -58.14
CA GLY A 69 66.35 19.03 -58.63
C GLY A 69 65.86 18.80 -60.08
N THR A 70 65.23 19.80 -60.71
CA THR A 70 64.69 19.77 -62.08
C THR A 70 63.92 18.47 -62.40
N ASN A 71 62.86 18.20 -61.64
CA ASN A 71 62.03 16.97 -61.71
C ASN A 71 62.74 15.65 -61.34
N LEU A 72 63.94 15.69 -60.75
CA LEU A 72 64.59 14.56 -60.08
C LEU A 72 64.57 14.77 -58.57
N ASN A 73 65.19 13.84 -57.83
CA ASN A 73 65.41 14.00 -56.40
C ASN A 73 66.42 15.14 -56.14
N CYS A 74 66.17 16.05 -55.19
CA CYS A 74 67.20 17.00 -54.78
C CYS A 74 68.35 16.27 -54.07
N ILE A 75 68.04 15.39 -53.13
CA ILE A 75 69.01 14.57 -52.38
C ILE A 75 68.60 13.09 -52.42
N LEU A 76 69.54 12.21 -52.79
CA LEU A 76 69.43 10.76 -52.66
C LEU A 76 70.53 10.24 -51.73
N MET A 77 70.13 9.63 -50.60
CA MET A 77 71.04 9.05 -49.62
C MET A 77 71.42 7.61 -49.99
N GLN A 78 72.71 7.32 -50.16
CA GLN A 78 73.22 5.98 -50.50
C GLN A 78 74.41 5.54 -49.64
N THR A 79 74.61 6.17 -48.49
CA THR A 79 75.63 5.80 -47.49
C THR A 79 74.99 5.44 -46.14
N ASP A 80 75.79 5.05 -45.15
CA ASP A 80 75.29 4.64 -43.83
C ASP A 80 75.07 5.84 -42.89
N TYR A 81 75.77 6.95 -43.11
CA TYR A 81 75.69 8.15 -42.28
C TYR A 81 76.07 9.43 -43.03
N ALA A 82 75.25 10.48 -42.94
CA ALA A 82 75.57 11.80 -43.48
C ALA A 82 74.85 12.91 -42.72
N ILE A 83 75.36 14.14 -42.81
CA ILE A 83 74.73 15.34 -42.25
C ILE A 83 74.47 16.34 -43.38
N VAL A 84 73.26 16.89 -43.44
CA VAL A 84 72.86 17.98 -44.34
C VAL A 84 72.16 19.07 -43.52
N ARG A 85 72.66 20.31 -43.61
CA ARG A 85 72.12 21.43 -42.83
C ARG A 85 71.96 22.71 -43.63
N GLY A 86 70.91 23.47 -43.37
CA GLY A 86 70.81 24.88 -43.77
C GLY A 86 70.59 25.10 -45.27
N LEU A 87 69.82 24.23 -45.93
CA LEU A 87 69.59 24.27 -47.39
C LEU A 87 68.10 24.38 -47.72
N THR A 88 67.77 25.09 -48.81
CA THR A 88 66.44 25.09 -49.44
C THR A 88 66.41 24.13 -50.62
N LEU A 89 65.44 23.21 -50.67
CA LEU A 89 65.24 22.22 -51.75
C LEU A 89 63.92 22.51 -52.46
N ARG A 90 63.96 22.73 -53.79
CA ARG A 90 62.74 23.02 -54.57
C ARG A 90 62.81 22.52 -56.01
N GLU A 91 61.72 22.70 -56.76
CA GLU A 91 61.63 22.35 -58.20
C GLU A 91 62.07 20.89 -58.47
N CYS A 92 61.65 19.98 -57.59
CA CYS A 92 62.10 18.59 -57.55
C CYS A 92 60.91 17.63 -57.48
N SER A 93 61.09 16.39 -57.95
CA SER A 93 60.09 15.32 -57.77
C SER A 93 60.06 14.93 -56.29
N VAL A 94 61.21 14.50 -55.73
CA VAL A 94 61.37 14.25 -54.30
C VAL A 94 62.43 15.18 -53.69
N GLY A 95 62.14 15.82 -52.56
CA GLY A 95 63.13 16.66 -51.88
C GLY A 95 64.31 15.83 -51.37
N VAL A 96 64.03 14.85 -50.50
CA VAL A 96 65.03 13.94 -49.94
C VAL A 96 64.55 12.50 -49.98
N CYS A 97 65.32 11.61 -50.57
CA CYS A 97 65.05 10.17 -50.60
C CYS A 97 66.09 9.40 -49.77
N VAL A 98 65.62 8.68 -48.75
CA VAL A 98 66.44 7.90 -47.79
C VAL A 98 66.07 6.41 -47.87
N PRO A 99 66.67 5.65 -48.79
CA PRO A 99 66.48 4.20 -48.89
C PRO A 99 67.32 3.39 -47.89
N LYS A 100 68.30 4.02 -47.20
CA LYS A 100 69.11 3.40 -46.14
C LYS A 100 69.90 4.44 -45.36
N GLY A 101 70.40 4.03 -44.20
CA GLY A 101 71.34 4.79 -43.38
C GLY A 101 70.67 5.85 -42.51
N GLN A 102 71.50 6.54 -41.73
CA GLN A 102 71.10 7.63 -40.86
C GLN A 102 71.55 8.97 -41.46
N LEU A 103 70.63 9.63 -42.18
CA LEU A 103 70.80 11.02 -42.60
C LEU A 103 70.35 11.95 -41.47
N ILE A 104 71.22 12.86 -41.02
CA ILE A 104 70.80 13.99 -40.18
C ILE A 104 70.48 15.15 -41.11
N LEU A 105 69.19 15.46 -41.28
CA LEU A 105 68.69 16.60 -42.05
C LEU A 105 68.21 17.67 -41.06
N GLU A 106 68.79 18.87 -41.12
CA GLU A 106 68.53 19.87 -40.07
C GLU A 106 68.50 21.31 -40.59
N ASP A 107 67.57 22.13 -40.09
CA ASP A 107 67.42 23.53 -40.48
C ASP A 107 67.24 23.72 -42.01
N CYS A 108 66.47 22.82 -42.64
CA CYS A 108 66.22 22.81 -44.09
C CYS A 108 64.79 23.22 -44.45
N ASP A 109 64.61 23.77 -45.64
CA ASP A 109 63.33 24.24 -46.21
C ASP A 109 63.04 23.46 -47.51
N LEU A 110 61.88 22.81 -47.62
CA LEU A 110 61.59 21.83 -48.67
C LEU A 110 60.21 22.06 -49.31
N THR A 111 60.20 22.14 -50.64
CA THR A 111 58.99 22.04 -51.48
C THR A 111 59.23 21.06 -52.63
N ALA A 112 58.32 20.13 -52.88
CA ALA A 112 58.46 19.10 -53.91
C ALA A 112 57.15 18.83 -54.65
N TYR A 113 57.24 18.26 -55.85
CA TYR A 113 56.08 17.87 -56.65
C TYR A 113 55.45 16.56 -56.15
N ASP A 114 56.23 15.50 -55.94
CA ASP A 114 55.69 14.19 -55.54
C ASP A 114 55.77 13.98 -54.02
N CYS A 115 56.93 14.20 -53.41
CA CYS A 115 57.07 14.09 -51.96
C CYS A 115 58.22 14.94 -51.38
N GLY A 116 58.01 15.62 -50.26
CA GLY A 116 59.08 16.36 -49.60
C GLY A 116 60.21 15.43 -49.14
N ILE A 117 59.88 14.39 -48.38
CA ILE A 117 60.85 13.41 -47.87
C ILE A 117 60.29 11.99 -47.98
N VAL A 118 61.03 11.08 -48.61
CA VAL A 118 60.72 9.64 -48.67
C VAL A 118 61.74 8.86 -47.85
N ILE A 119 61.25 8.06 -46.91
CA ILE A 119 62.03 7.11 -46.10
C ILE A 119 61.54 5.71 -46.46
N CYS A 120 62.41 4.87 -47.00
CA CYS A 120 62.04 3.52 -47.43
C CYS A 120 63.11 2.48 -47.08
N ASP A 121 62.67 1.22 -46.93
CA ASP A 121 63.46 0.07 -46.45
C ASP A 121 63.75 0.08 -44.93
N SER A 122 63.74 -1.12 -44.34
CA SER A 122 64.11 -1.42 -42.96
C SER A 122 65.47 -0.85 -42.48
N LYS A 123 66.36 -0.50 -43.42
CA LYS A 123 67.69 0.05 -43.13
C LYS A 123 67.72 1.58 -43.04
N ALA A 124 66.62 2.27 -43.35
CA ALA A 124 66.53 3.72 -43.24
C ALA A 124 66.12 4.15 -41.82
N ASN A 125 66.93 5.03 -41.20
CA ASN A 125 66.65 5.59 -39.88
C ASN A 125 67.23 7.02 -39.75
N PRO A 126 66.73 7.98 -40.55
CA PRO A 126 67.22 9.37 -40.51
C PRO A 126 66.76 10.11 -39.25
N ILE A 127 67.43 11.22 -38.97
CA ILE A 127 67.02 12.24 -37.99
C ILE A 127 66.72 13.51 -38.77
N ILE A 128 65.46 13.90 -38.83
CA ILE A 128 64.98 15.11 -39.52
C ILE A 128 64.57 16.09 -38.42
N ARG A 129 65.18 17.29 -38.37
CA ARG A 129 64.90 18.23 -37.29
C ARG A 129 64.91 19.69 -37.67
N ARG A 130 63.97 20.46 -37.13
CA ARG A 130 63.83 21.90 -37.42
C ARG A 130 63.74 22.18 -38.92
N CYS A 131 63.04 21.32 -39.65
CA CYS A 131 62.81 21.45 -41.08
C CYS A 131 61.40 21.99 -41.36
N CYS A 132 61.29 22.77 -42.43
CA CYS A 132 60.01 23.20 -42.99
C CYS A 132 59.73 22.40 -44.26
N ILE A 133 58.66 21.60 -44.29
CA ILE A 133 58.23 20.81 -45.45
C ILE A 133 56.86 21.31 -45.88
N HIS A 134 56.80 22.11 -46.94
CA HIS A 134 55.59 22.87 -47.22
C HIS A 134 55.25 23.10 -48.68
N ASP A 135 53.96 23.40 -48.90
CA ASP A 135 53.36 23.80 -50.17
C ASP A 135 53.67 22.85 -51.34
N GLY A 136 53.92 21.57 -51.04
CA GLY A 136 54.15 20.52 -52.03
C GLY A 136 52.88 20.09 -52.76
N GLN A 137 53.03 19.55 -53.97
CA GLN A 137 51.91 19.00 -54.74
C GLN A 137 51.53 17.57 -54.32
N GLY A 138 52.41 16.88 -53.59
CA GLY A 138 52.17 15.54 -53.05
C GLY A 138 52.32 15.48 -51.53
N ASN A 139 52.90 14.39 -51.02
CA ASN A 139 53.03 14.14 -49.58
C ASN A 139 54.17 15.00 -48.97
N GLY A 140 54.01 15.47 -47.74
CA GLY A 140 55.11 16.11 -47.01
C GLY A 140 56.22 15.10 -46.70
N ILE A 141 55.91 14.10 -45.88
CA ILE A 141 56.82 13.00 -45.53
C ILE A 141 56.12 11.66 -45.77
N GLN A 142 56.80 10.70 -46.39
CA GLN A 142 56.32 9.34 -46.59
C GLN A 142 57.32 8.33 -46.04
N ILE A 143 56.87 7.49 -45.11
CA ILE A 143 57.66 6.40 -44.51
C ILE A 143 57.02 5.06 -44.88
N GLN A 144 57.78 4.19 -45.53
CA GLN A 144 57.30 2.90 -46.04
C GLN A 144 58.33 1.77 -45.91
N ASP A 145 57.89 0.54 -46.14
CA ASP A 145 58.70 -0.68 -46.23
C ASP A 145 59.55 -0.94 -44.98
N ASN A 146 58.94 -0.83 -43.80
CA ASN A 146 59.56 -0.92 -42.47
C ASN A 146 60.55 0.21 -42.14
N GLY A 147 60.48 1.34 -42.86
CA GLY A 147 61.28 2.52 -42.59
C GLY A 147 61.13 3.02 -41.15
N GLN A 148 62.24 3.50 -40.58
CA GLN A 148 62.32 4.10 -39.25
C GLN A 148 62.74 5.56 -39.37
N GLY A 149 62.78 6.29 -38.26
CA GLY A 149 63.36 7.63 -38.24
C GLY A 149 62.88 8.45 -37.05
N VAL A 150 63.57 9.55 -36.79
CA VAL A 150 63.16 10.57 -35.82
C VAL A 150 62.88 11.86 -36.57
N ILE A 151 61.66 12.37 -36.48
CA ILE A 151 61.24 13.66 -37.01
C ILE A 151 60.94 14.54 -35.81
N GLU A 152 61.77 15.55 -35.53
CA GLU A 152 61.63 16.40 -34.34
C GLU A 152 61.58 17.90 -34.67
N ASP A 153 60.73 18.65 -33.97
CA ASP A 153 60.66 20.12 -34.09
C ASP A 153 60.42 20.60 -35.54
N CYS A 154 59.66 19.85 -36.36
CA CYS A 154 59.45 20.17 -37.78
C CYS A 154 58.08 20.80 -38.05
N ASP A 155 58.04 21.66 -39.07
CA ASP A 155 56.83 22.29 -39.61
C ASP A 155 56.44 21.65 -40.94
N ILE A 156 55.26 21.06 -41.01
CA ILE A 156 54.76 20.35 -42.20
C ILE A 156 53.40 20.94 -42.57
N TYR A 157 53.33 21.76 -43.63
CA TYR A 157 52.10 22.52 -43.90
C TYR A 157 51.80 22.81 -45.37
N GLY A 158 50.54 23.11 -45.70
CA GLY A 158 50.14 23.54 -47.05
C GLY A 158 50.26 22.48 -48.16
N ASN A 159 50.73 21.27 -47.83
CA ASN A 159 50.89 20.17 -48.78
C ASN A 159 49.52 19.73 -49.34
N THR A 160 49.50 19.38 -50.63
CA THR A 160 48.26 19.11 -51.36
C THR A 160 47.67 17.73 -51.04
N TYR A 161 48.52 16.73 -50.78
CA TYR A 161 48.11 15.41 -50.28
C TYR A 161 48.34 15.34 -48.76
N LEU A 162 49.06 14.33 -48.26
CA LEU A 162 49.19 14.04 -46.84
C LEU A 162 50.32 14.89 -46.24
N GLY A 163 50.16 15.34 -45.00
CA GLY A 163 51.29 15.89 -44.25
C GLY A 163 52.35 14.83 -44.02
N VAL A 164 51.96 13.73 -43.37
CA VAL A 164 52.82 12.56 -43.13
C VAL A 164 52.07 11.27 -43.45
N GLN A 165 52.71 10.34 -44.15
CA GLN A 165 52.23 8.98 -44.37
C GLN A 165 53.16 7.96 -43.69
N ILE A 166 52.58 7.05 -42.91
CA ILE A 166 53.27 5.90 -42.30
C ILE A 166 52.57 4.64 -42.81
N THR A 167 53.28 3.84 -43.61
CA THR A 167 52.70 2.66 -44.26
C THR A 167 53.63 1.44 -44.16
N THR A 168 53.12 0.25 -44.49
CA THR A 168 53.88 -0.97 -44.74
C THR A 168 54.85 -1.33 -43.62
N GLY A 169 54.33 -1.41 -42.38
CA GLY A 169 55.09 -1.80 -41.20
C GLY A 169 56.07 -0.76 -40.66
N SER A 170 56.04 0.47 -41.18
CA SER A 170 56.94 1.55 -40.75
C SER A 170 56.67 2.03 -39.33
N ASN A 171 57.73 2.41 -38.62
CA ASN A 171 57.66 2.80 -37.21
C ASN A 171 58.53 4.02 -36.88
N PRO A 172 58.25 5.21 -37.45
CA PRO A 172 58.97 6.42 -37.10
C PRO A 172 58.52 7.00 -35.74
N MET A 173 59.34 7.87 -35.17
CA MET A 173 59.01 8.73 -34.03
C MET A 173 58.89 10.18 -34.50
N LEU A 174 57.73 10.80 -34.29
CA LEU A 174 57.44 12.20 -34.52
C LEU A 174 57.33 12.91 -33.17
N ARG A 175 58.11 13.97 -32.94
CA ARG A 175 58.11 14.69 -31.67
C ARG A 175 58.13 16.20 -31.85
N ASN A 176 57.30 16.94 -31.09
CA ASN A 176 57.24 18.41 -31.16
C ASN A 176 56.99 18.96 -32.58
N CYS A 177 56.30 18.22 -33.43
CA CYS A 177 56.05 18.63 -34.82
C CYS A 177 54.73 19.38 -34.93
N ARG A 178 54.66 20.33 -35.88
CA ARG A 178 53.43 21.02 -36.26
C ARG A 178 53.02 20.60 -37.66
N ILE A 179 51.83 19.99 -37.78
CA ILE A 179 51.29 19.49 -39.05
C ILE A 179 49.98 20.20 -39.35
N TYR A 180 49.98 21.18 -40.25
CA TYR A 180 48.85 22.11 -40.35
C TYR A 180 48.51 22.65 -41.73
N ASP A 181 47.28 23.16 -41.87
CA ASP A 181 46.75 23.81 -43.08
C ASP A 181 46.96 22.98 -44.37
N GLY A 182 47.02 21.66 -44.25
CA GLY A 182 47.10 20.73 -45.37
C GLY A 182 45.79 20.60 -46.12
N LYS A 183 45.87 20.30 -47.43
CA LYS A 183 44.68 20.01 -48.25
C LYS A 183 44.24 18.55 -48.18
N GLY A 184 45.09 17.65 -47.68
CA GLY A 184 44.77 16.26 -47.33
C GLY A 184 44.68 16.02 -45.82
N THR A 185 44.85 14.75 -45.42
CA THR A 185 44.95 14.31 -44.02
C THR A 185 46.27 14.79 -43.43
N GLY A 186 46.26 15.23 -42.16
CA GLY A 186 47.50 15.64 -41.47
C GLY A 186 48.50 14.49 -41.39
N ILE A 187 48.11 13.40 -40.73
CA ILE A 187 48.90 12.17 -40.61
C ILE A 187 48.04 10.97 -40.97
N TRP A 188 48.47 10.15 -41.92
CA TRP A 188 47.79 8.91 -42.30
C TRP A 188 48.67 7.69 -42.04
N ILE A 189 48.18 6.79 -41.20
CA ILE A 189 48.84 5.57 -40.76
C ILE A 189 48.03 4.38 -41.28
N THR A 190 48.62 3.61 -42.20
CA THR A 190 47.95 2.56 -42.96
C THR A 190 48.84 1.33 -43.12
N ASP A 191 48.29 0.23 -43.65
CA ASP A 191 49.01 -1.01 -43.97
C ASP A 191 49.95 -1.51 -42.84
N ASN A 192 49.40 -1.67 -41.63
CA ASN A 192 50.13 -2.09 -40.43
C ASN A 192 51.23 -1.10 -39.96
N GLY A 193 51.07 0.21 -40.19
CA GLY A 193 51.97 1.23 -39.63
C GLY A 193 51.89 1.30 -38.09
N LEU A 194 53.02 1.61 -37.43
CA LEU A 194 53.15 1.54 -35.96
C LEU A 194 53.57 2.85 -35.27
N GLY A 195 54.00 3.88 -36.00
CA GLY A 195 54.76 5.02 -35.46
C GLY A 195 54.28 5.67 -34.16
N THR A 196 55.19 6.36 -33.49
CA THR A 196 54.92 7.12 -32.25
C THR A 196 54.85 8.61 -32.52
N LEU A 197 53.78 9.28 -32.08
CA LEU A 197 53.57 10.72 -32.14
C LEU A 197 53.57 11.25 -30.71
N GLU A 198 54.47 12.19 -30.39
CA GLU A 198 54.63 12.75 -29.05
C GLU A 198 54.68 14.28 -29.12
N ASP A 199 53.91 14.97 -28.28
CA ASP A 199 53.96 16.45 -28.16
C ASP A 199 53.71 17.21 -29.49
N CYS A 200 52.97 16.61 -30.43
CA CYS A 200 52.68 17.20 -31.74
C CYS A 200 51.38 18.05 -31.77
N ASP A 201 51.39 19.10 -32.59
CA ASP A 201 50.21 19.92 -32.92
C ASP A 201 49.73 19.63 -34.34
N ILE A 202 48.45 19.27 -34.49
CA ILE A 202 47.85 18.89 -35.77
C ILE A 202 46.57 19.69 -35.98
N TYR A 203 46.55 20.65 -36.91
CA TYR A 203 45.41 21.58 -37.01
C TYR A 203 45.15 22.14 -38.41
N GLY A 204 43.92 22.64 -38.66
CA GLY A 204 43.58 23.35 -39.91
C GLY A 204 43.54 22.49 -41.18
N ASN A 205 43.82 21.18 -41.07
CA ASN A 205 43.82 20.25 -42.19
C ASN A 205 42.41 20.04 -42.78
N THR A 206 42.33 19.80 -44.08
CA THR A 206 41.06 19.72 -44.82
C THR A 206 40.34 18.38 -44.62
N TYR A 207 41.11 17.30 -44.52
CA TYR A 207 40.64 15.96 -44.16
C TYR A 207 41.03 15.65 -42.69
N PRO A 208 40.83 14.44 -42.15
CA PRO A 208 41.11 14.19 -40.75
C PRO A 208 42.50 14.64 -40.30
N GLY A 209 42.63 15.09 -39.06
CA GLY A 209 43.92 15.42 -38.47
C GLY A 209 44.83 14.17 -38.46
N VAL A 210 44.30 13.06 -37.95
CA VAL A 210 44.95 11.75 -37.98
C VAL A 210 44.00 10.69 -38.52
N SER A 211 44.47 9.85 -39.44
CA SER A 211 43.76 8.66 -39.91
C SER A 211 44.57 7.40 -39.58
N ILE A 212 43.91 6.38 -39.03
CA ILE A 212 44.49 5.08 -38.68
C ILE A 212 43.64 3.98 -39.30
N ASP A 213 44.21 3.18 -40.21
CA ASP A 213 43.47 2.10 -40.84
C ASP A 213 44.32 0.85 -41.15
N THR A 214 43.65 -0.17 -41.70
CA THR A 214 44.27 -1.37 -42.26
C THR A 214 45.23 -2.05 -41.28
N GLY A 215 44.75 -2.31 -40.06
CA GLY A 215 45.52 -2.99 -39.01
C GLY A 215 46.64 -2.15 -38.38
N SER A 216 46.76 -0.86 -38.71
CA SER A 216 47.76 0.03 -38.13
C SER A 216 47.56 0.22 -36.63
N ASN A 217 48.65 0.29 -35.86
CA ASN A 217 48.62 0.35 -34.40
C ASN A 217 49.64 1.38 -33.86
N PRO A 218 49.42 2.67 -34.10
CA PRO A 218 50.30 3.73 -33.64
C PRO A 218 50.12 4.07 -32.17
N ILE A 219 51.09 4.80 -31.63
CA ILE A 219 51.00 5.40 -30.30
C ILE A 219 50.96 6.92 -30.47
N ILE A 220 49.95 7.58 -29.91
CA ILE A 220 49.77 9.05 -29.97
C ILE A 220 49.68 9.55 -28.53
N ARG A 221 50.63 10.40 -28.11
CA ARG A 221 50.72 10.90 -26.73
C ARG A 221 50.93 12.39 -26.65
N ASN A 222 50.27 13.04 -25.69
CA ASN A 222 50.42 14.48 -25.43
C ASN A 222 50.21 15.35 -26.68
N CYS A 223 49.38 14.90 -27.62
CA CYS A 223 49.15 15.61 -28.87
C CYS A 223 47.92 16.51 -28.78
N ARG A 224 47.94 17.62 -29.53
CA ARG A 224 46.79 18.50 -29.72
C ARG A 224 46.31 18.39 -31.16
N ILE A 225 45.07 17.95 -31.35
CA ILE A 225 44.44 17.77 -32.67
C ILE A 225 43.20 18.65 -32.75
N TYR A 226 43.30 19.79 -33.44
CA TYR A 226 42.28 20.82 -33.30
C TYR A 226 41.99 21.65 -34.55
N ASP A 227 40.83 22.32 -34.55
CA ASP A 227 40.39 23.25 -35.61
C ASP A 227 40.53 22.68 -37.04
N GLY A 228 40.43 21.36 -37.19
CA GLY A 228 40.39 20.68 -38.49
C GLY A 228 39.05 20.86 -39.18
N LYS A 229 39.04 20.78 -40.52
CA LYS A 229 37.82 20.91 -41.34
C LYS A 229 37.05 19.59 -41.51
N SER A 230 37.45 18.56 -40.76
CA SER A 230 36.93 17.20 -40.81
C SER A 230 36.99 16.57 -39.42
N PHE A 231 37.15 15.25 -39.32
CA PHE A 231 37.38 14.53 -38.07
C PHE A 231 38.69 14.99 -37.42
N GLY A 232 38.76 15.04 -36.09
CA GLY A 232 40.05 15.15 -35.41
C GLY A 232 40.87 13.89 -35.69
N ILE A 233 40.33 12.73 -35.28
CA ILE A 233 40.93 11.42 -35.50
C ILE A 233 39.90 10.47 -36.10
N TRP A 234 40.28 9.74 -37.17
CA TRP A 234 39.44 8.71 -37.78
C TRP A 234 40.16 7.36 -37.80
N ILE A 235 39.57 6.36 -37.14
CA ILE A 235 40.10 5.00 -36.97
C ILE A 235 39.13 4.04 -37.68
N THR A 236 39.57 3.42 -38.77
CA THR A 236 38.72 2.57 -39.63
C THR A 236 39.42 1.29 -40.07
N ASP A 237 38.70 0.37 -40.70
CA ASP A 237 39.20 -0.83 -41.36
C ASP A 237 40.13 -1.68 -40.49
N ASN A 238 39.64 -2.05 -39.31
CA ASN A 238 40.39 -2.76 -38.27
C ASN A 238 41.62 -1.98 -37.75
N GLY A 239 41.57 -0.65 -37.83
CA GLY A 239 42.54 0.22 -37.22
C GLY A 239 42.62 -0.01 -35.71
N LEU A 240 43.84 -0.06 -35.22
CA LEU A 240 44.16 -0.12 -33.80
C LEU A 240 44.79 1.22 -33.39
N GLY A 241 45.49 1.25 -32.28
CA GLY A 241 46.23 2.42 -31.82
C GLY A 241 45.93 2.75 -30.37
N THR A 242 46.84 3.49 -29.76
CA THR A 242 46.76 3.95 -28.38
C THR A 242 46.89 5.46 -28.35
N LEU A 243 45.85 6.15 -27.88
CA LEU A 243 45.81 7.59 -27.67
C LEU A 243 45.90 7.84 -26.17
N GLU A 244 46.92 8.57 -25.72
CA GLU A 244 47.13 8.88 -24.29
C GLU A 244 47.33 10.38 -24.10
N ASP A 245 46.65 10.98 -23.12
CA ASP A 245 46.87 12.38 -22.71
C ASP A 245 46.72 13.40 -23.87
N CYS A 246 45.81 13.14 -24.81
CA CYS A 246 45.60 13.99 -25.99
C CYS A 246 44.42 14.96 -25.84
N ASP A 247 44.56 16.14 -26.44
CA ASP A 247 43.49 17.14 -26.57
C ASP A 247 42.96 17.16 -27.99
N ILE A 248 41.66 16.88 -28.17
CA ILE A 248 41.00 16.83 -29.47
C ILE A 248 39.82 17.79 -29.46
N TYR A 249 39.92 18.93 -30.15
CA TYR A 249 38.91 19.99 -29.99
C TYR A 249 38.68 20.89 -31.19
N GLY A 250 37.52 21.57 -31.22
CA GLY A 250 37.24 22.63 -32.22
C GLY A 250 37.06 22.15 -33.66
N ASN A 251 37.17 20.85 -33.93
CA ASN A 251 37.04 20.26 -35.26
C ASN A 251 35.62 20.47 -35.82
N THR A 252 35.51 20.75 -37.13
CA THR A 252 34.21 21.09 -37.74
C THR A 252 33.28 19.89 -37.94
N SER A 253 33.78 18.66 -37.79
CA SER A 253 32.99 17.43 -37.79
C SER A 253 33.16 16.71 -36.44
N LEU A 254 33.59 15.45 -36.45
CA LEU A 254 33.71 14.63 -35.25
C LEU A 254 35.03 14.90 -34.51
N GLY A 255 35.04 14.71 -33.20
CA GLY A 255 36.30 14.60 -32.45
C GLY A 255 37.04 13.31 -32.85
N VAL A 256 36.44 12.15 -32.54
CA VAL A 256 36.98 10.82 -32.83
C VAL A 256 35.93 9.94 -33.51
N GLY A 257 36.28 9.32 -34.65
CA GLY A 257 35.47 8.29 -35.29
C GLY A 257 36.11 6.91 -35.17
N ILE A 258 35.37 5.90 -34.71
CA ILE A 258 35.79 4.49 -34.63
C ILE A 258 34.83 3.66 -35.48
N THR A 259 35.31 3.14 -36.61
CA THR A 259 34.47 2.50 -37.62
C THR A 259 35.04 1.16 -38.10
N THR A 260 34.21 0.36 -38.76
CA THR A 260 34.61 -0.87 -39.50
C THR A 260 35.49 -1.81 -38.68
N GLY A 261 34.99 -2.29 -37.54
CA GLY A 261 35.69 -3.27 -36.69
C GLY A 261 36.91 -2.74 -35.93
N SER A 262 37.18 -1.43 -35.96
CA SER A 262 38.33 -0.83 -35.30
C SER A 262 38.25 -0.93 -33.77
N ASN A 263 39.39 -1.11 -33.13
CA ASN A 263 39.49 -1.35 -31.69
C ASN A 263 40.68 -0.60 -31.04
N PRO A 264 40.63 0.73 -30.97
CA PRO A 264 41.66 1.54 -30.33
C PRO A 264 41.53 1.56 -28.79
N ILE A 265 42.61 1.97 -28.13
CA ILE A 265 42.62 2.35 -26.71
C ILE A 265 42.76 3.87 -26.63
N ILE A 266 41.85 4.54 -25.92
CA ILE A 266 41.86 5.99 -25.70
C ILE A 266 41.86 6.23 -24.20
N ARG A 267 42.93 6.82 -23.66
CA ARG A 267 43.12 6.97 -22.21
C ARG A 267 43.49 8.40 -21.84
N SER A 268 42.85 8.93 -20.80
CA SER A 268 43.19 10.26 -20.23
C SER A 268 43.11 11.40 -21.26
N CYS A 269 42.26 11.25 -22.28
CA CYS A 269 42.10 12.23 -23.35
C CYS A 269 40.96 13.20 -23.05
N ARG A 270 41.06 14.42 -23.59
CA ARG A 270 39.99 15.43 -23.57
C ARG A 270 39.45 15.65 -24.98
N ILE A 271 38.16 15.40 -25.18
CA ILE A 271 37.47 15.55 -26.47
C ILE A 271 36.35 16.58 -26.34
N TYR A 272 36.54 17.78 -26.89
CA TYR A 272 35.62 18.88 -26.58
C TYR A 272 35.39 19.91 -27.69
N ASP A 273 34.29 20.66 -27.59
CA ASP A 273 33.92 21.77 -28.48
C ASP A 273 33.91 21.44 -29.99
N SER A 274 33.77 20.16 -30.35
CA SER A 274 33.57 19.72 -31.73
C SER A 274 32.23 20.24 -32.25
N LYS A 275 32.20 20.61 -33.54
CA LYS A 275 30.97 21.14 -34.16
C LYS A 275 29.94 20.06 -34.51
N SER A 276 30.28 18.79 -34.26
CA SER A 276 29.36 17.66 -34.30
C SER A 276 29.57 16.74 -33.09
N PHE A 277 29.57 15.42 -33.27
CA PHE A 277 29.73 14.44 -32.19
C PHE A 277 31.13 14.51 -31.57
N GLY A 278 31.24 14.29 -30.26
CA GLY A 278 32.54 14.10 -29.61
C GLY A 278 33.20 12.83 -30.11
N ILE A 279 32.53 11.69 -29.90
CA ILE A 279 32.98 10.36 -30.33
C ILE A 279 31.84 9.64 -31.03
N TRP A 280 32.10 9.09 -32.22
CA TRP A 280 31.14 8.26 -32.95
C TRP A 280 31.71 6.87 -33.23
N ILE A 281 30.95 5.85 -32.84
CA ILE A 281 31.36 4.45 -32.89
C ILE A 281 30.30 3.69 -33.69
N THR A 282 30.64 3.27 -34.91
CA THR A 282 29.72 2.60 -35.84
C THR A 282 30.37 1.39 -36.52
N ASP A 283 29.57 0.61 -37.24
CA ASP A 283 30.00 -0.49 -38.11
C ASP A 283 30.86 -1.52 -37.38
N ASN A 284 30.34 -2.00 -36.24
CA ASN A 284 31.00 -2.95 -35.33
C ASN A 284 32.29 -2.42 -34.69
N GLY A 285 32.41 -1.12 -34.46
CA GLY A 285 33.51 -0.54 -33.68
C GLY A 285 33.50 -1.01 -32.21
N LEU A 286 34.68 -1.20 -31.62
CA LEU A 286 34.85 -1.86 -30.30
C LEU A 286 35.61 -1.08 -29.24
N GLY A 287 36.29 0.02 -29.60
CA GLY A 287 37.35 0.65 -28.78
C GLY A 287 37.10 0.81 -27.27
N THR A 288 38.19 0.91 -26.52
CA THR A 288 38.19 1.11 -25.06
C THR A 288 38.56 2.54 -24.70
N LEU A 289 37.70 3.22 -23.95
CA LEU A 289 37.88 4.59 -23.46
C LEU A 289 38.03 4.56 -21.93
N GLU A 290 39.14 5.09 -21.41
CA GLU A 290 39.46 5.09 -19.98
C GLU A 290 39.83 6.50 -19.50
N ASP A 291 39.23 6.96 -18.41
CA ASP A 291 39.58 8.24 -17.76
C ASP A 291 39.49 9.46 -18.69
N CYS A 292 38.57 9.44 -19.66
CA CYS A 292 38.41 10.49 -20.67
C CYS A 292 37.37 11.55 -20.26
N ASP A 293 37.62 12.80 -20.67
CA ASP A 293 36.68 13.92 -20.54
C ASP A 293 36.07 14.29 -21.89
N ILE A 294 34.75 14.28 -21.99
CA ILE A 294 34.02 14.56 -23.23
C ILE A 294 32.97 15.64 -22.96
N TYR A 295 33.16 16.86 -23.49
CA TYR A 295 32.31 18.00 -23.13
C TYR A 295 32.16 19.07 -24.20
N GLY A 296 31.14 19.93 -24.10
CA GLY A 296 30.96 21.10 -24.97
C GLY A 296 30.65 20.80 -26.45
N ASN A 297 30.60 19.53 -26.85
CA ASN A 297 30.31 19.09 -28.20
C ASN A 297 28.86 19.45 -28.61
N THR A 298 28.65 19.68 -29.91
CA THR A 298 27.38 20.20 -30.44
C THR A 298 26.31 19.11 -30.55
N ASP A 299 26.68 17.94 -31.07
CA ASP A 299 25.84 16.74 -31.11
C ASP A 299 26.22 15.83 -29.90
N PRO A 300 25.75 14.56 -29.78
CA PRO A 300 26.10 13.71 -28.65
C PRO A 300 27.58 13.70 -28.29
N GLY A 301 27.87 13.67 -26.99
CA GLY A 301 29.23 13.44 -26.50
C GLY A 301 29.77 12.11 -27.03
N VAL A 302 28.99 11.04 -26.90
CA VAL A 302 29.29 9.72 -27.47
C VAL A 302 28.07 9.17 -28.21
N GLN A 303 28.25 8.63 -29.40
CA GLN A 303 27.22 7.88 -30.11
C GLN A 303 27.71 6.47 -30.48
N ILE A 304 26.88 5.47 -30.21
CA ILE A 304 27.16 4.04 -30.46
C ILE A 304 26.07 3.47 -31.38
N THR A 305 26.45 3.00 -32.57
CA THR A 305 25.52 2.53 -33.60
C THR A 305 25.94 1.25 -34.30
N THR A 306 25.01 0.62 -35.03
CA THR A 306 25.28 -0.45 -36.00
C THR A 306 26.08 -1.61 -35.42
N GLY A 307 25.59 -2.21 -34.34
CA GLY A 307 26.22 -3.37 -33.69
C GLY A 307 27.53 -3.08 -32.94
N SER A 308 27.94 -1.80 -32.84
CA SER A 308 29.15 -1.42 -32.11
C SER A 308 29.04 -1.72 -30.62
N ASN A 309 30.16 -2.11 -30.02
CA ASN A 309 30.23 -2.56 -28.64
C ASN A 309 31.49 -2.05 -27.91
N PRO A 310 31.62 -0.74 -27.71
CA PRO A 310 32.76 -0.15 -27.02
C PRO A 310 32.69 -0.32 -25.50
N THR A 311 33.83 -0.15 -24.82
CA THR A 311 33.89 -0.08 -23.36
C THR A 311 34.31 1.32 -22.92
N LEU A 312 33.50 1.97 -22.09
CA LEU A 312 33.79 3.26 -21.46
C LEU A 312 33.95 3.02 -19.95
N ARG A 313 35.12 3.39 -19.40
CA ARG A 313 35.43 3.26 -17.97
C ARG A 313 35.92 4.58 -17.39
N ASN A 314 35.41 4.97 -16.22
CA ASN A 314 35.84 6.19 -15.51
C ASN A 314 35.75 7.48 -16.35
N CYS A 315 34.84 7.52 -17.33
CA CYS A 315 34.75 8.67 -18.24
C CYS A 315 33.78 9.73 -17.68
N ARG A 316 34.05 11.00 -17.96
CA ARG A 316 33.17 12.12 -17.64
C ARG A 316 32.59 12.70 -18.92
N ILE A 317 31.27 12.67 -19.07
CA ILE A 317 30.55 13.16 -20.25
C ILE A 317 29.60 14.27 -19.82
N TYR A 318 29.96 15.52 -20.09
CA TYR A 318 29.27 16.65 -19.46
C TYR A 318 29.15 17.92 -20.28
N ASP A 319 28.22 18.79 -19.87
CA ASP A 319 28.00 20.13 -20.46
C ASP A 319 27.92 20.14 -22.00
N GLY A 320 27.43 19.05 -22.60
CA GLY A 320 27.15 18.94 -24.03
C GLY A 320 25.90 19.73 -24.44
N LYS A 321 25.87 20.15 -25.70
CA LYS A 321 24.71 20.82 -26.30
C LYS A 321 23.66 19.83 -26.82
N GLY A 322 24.01 18.55 -26.93
CA GLY A 322 23.11 17.45 -27.25
C GLY A 322 23.03 16.42 -26.11
N TYR A 323 22.87 15.16 -26.49
CA TYR A 323 22.87 13.99 -25.60
C TYR A 323 24.23 13.80 -24.94
N GLY A 324 24.27 13.25 -23.72
CA GLY A 324 25.53 12.75 -23.17
C GLY A 324 26.01 11.55 -24.00
N ILE A 325 25.22 10.47 -23.98
CA ILE A 325 25.48 9.25 -24.72
C ILE A 325 24.21 8.81 -25.46
N TRP A 326 24.30 8.56 -26.77
CA TRP A 326 23.19 8.04 -27.56
C TRP A 326 23.52 6.69 -28.20
N ILE A 327 22.76 5.67 -27.86
CA ILE A 327 22.95 4.28 -28.29
C ILE A 327 21.75 3.89 -29.14
N LYS A 328 21.98 3.58 -30.41
CA LYS A 328 20.93 3.29 -31.39
C LYS A 328 21.33 2.19 -32.37
N ASP A 329 20.36 1.70 -33.12
CA ASP A 329 20.53 0.79 -34.26
C ASP A 329 21.30 -0.49 -33.88
N ASN A 330 20.81 -1.16 -32.84
CA ASN A 330 21.40 -2.35 -32.21
C ASN A 330 22.80 -2.10 -31.61
N GLY A 331 23.09 -0.89 -31.13
CA GLY A 331 24.29 -0.63 -30.33
C GLY A 331 24.25 -1.42 -29.02
N LEU A 332 25.40 -1.94 -28.60
CA LEU A 332 25.57 -2.66 -27.34
C LEU A 332 26.30 -1.73 -26.36
N GLY A 333 27.60 -1.88 -26.18
CA GLY A 333 28.41 -0.96 -25.38
C GLY A 333 28.31 -1.23 -23.87
N THR A 334 29.42 -1.04 -23.17
CA THR A 334 29.52 -1.16 -21.71
C THR A 334 30.01 0.15 -21.12
N LEU A 335 29.24 0.71 -20.19
CA LEU A 335 29.57 1.91 -19.43
C LEU A 335 29.79 1.50 -17.97
N GLU A 336 30.97 1.80 -17.43
CA GLU A 336 31.41 1.42 -16.09
C GLU A 336 32.02 2.63 -15.38
N ASP A 337 31.54 2.95 -14.17
CA ASP A 337 32.12 4.01 -13.33
C ASP A 337 32.13 5.40 -14.00
N CYS A 338 31.17 5.67 -14.90
CA CYS A 338 31.10 6.93 -15.65
C CYS A 338 30.22 7.99 -14.97
N ASP A 339 30.61 9.25 -15.13
CA ASP A 339 29.81 10.42 -14.71
C ASP A 339 29.22 11.13 -15.93
N ILE A 340 27.89 11.32 -15.93
CA ILE A 340 27.16 11.93 -17.04
C ILE A 340 26.27 13.05 -16.49
N TYR A 341 26.57 14.31 -16.80
CA TYR A 341 25.88 15.44 -16.17
C TYR A 341 25.84 16.74 -16.99
N GLY A 342 24.93 17.65 -16.68
CA GLY A 342 24.88 19.00 -17.28
C GLY A 342 24.50 19.08 -18.77
N ASN A 343 24.33 17.93 -19.43
CA ASN A 343 23.95 17.83 -20.85
C ASN A 343 22.55 18.42 -21.11
N THR A 344 22.35 18.91 -22.33
CA THR A 344 21.13 19.64 -22.72
C THR A 344 19.97 18.70 -23.09
N ASP A 345 20.27 17.61 -23.78
CA ASP A 345 19.33 16.50 -24.04
C ASP A 345 19.57 15.37 -23.00
N PRO A 346 18.97 14.15 -23.10
CA PRO A 346 19.20 13.09 -22.12
C PRO A 346 20.67 12.83 -21.80
N GLY A 347 20.93 12.47 -20.54
CA GLY A 347 22.23 11.94 -20.14
C GLY A 347 22.58 10.70 -20.96
N VAL A 348 21.68 9.72 -20.98
CA VAL A 348 21.79 8.53 -21.84
C VAL A 348 20.48 8.29 -22.58
N GLN A 349 20.55 8.01 -23.88
CA GLN A 349 19.40 7.57 -24.66
C GLN A 349 19.67 6.21 -25.33
N ILE A 350 18.70 5.30 -25.24
CA ILE A 350 18.75 3.93 -25.79
C ILE A 350 17.57 3.74 -26.74
N THR A 351 17.83 3.51 -28.03
CA THR A 351 16.78 3.39 -29.05
C THR A 351 17.02 2.23 -30.02
N THR A 352 16.01 1.92 -30.84
CA THR A 352 16.12 1.04 -32.02
C THR A 352 16.81 -0.30 -31.73
N GLY A 353 16.26 -1.03 -30.75
CA GLY A 353 16.72 -2.38 -30.38
C GLY A 353 18.07 -2.45 -29.67
N SER A 354 18.65 -1.31 -29.30
CA SER A 354 19.94 -1.26 -28.60
C SER A 354 19.87 -1.86 -27.20
N ASN A 355 20.97 -2.49 -26.77
CA ASN A 355 21.04 -3.23 -25.51
C ASN A 355 22.39 -3.03 -24.78
N PRO A 356 22.67 -1.81 -24.27
CA PRO A 356 23.87 -1.53 -23.50
C PRO A 356 23.86 -2.13 -22.10
N THR A 357 25.04 -2.26 -21.51
CA THR A 357 25.22 -2.48 -20.06
C THR A 357 25.75 -1.20 -19.43
N ILE A 358 25.02 -0.65 -18.45
CA ILE A 358 25.38 0.56 -17.70
C ILE A 358 25.47 0.19 -16.24
N ARG A 359 26.66 0.30 -15.64
CA ARG A 359 26.88 -0.12 -14.26
C ARG A 359 27.77 0.82 -13.47
N HIS A 360 27.48 1.00 -12.19
CA HIS A 360 28.22 1.89 -11.28
C HIS A 360 28.33 3.34 -11.79
N CYS A 361 27.39 3.77 -12.63
CA CYS A 361 27.42 5.10 -13.24
C CYS A 361 26.61 6.11 -12.43
N ARG A 362 27.00 7.38 -12.50
CA ARG A 362 26.25 8.51 -11.94
C ARG A 362 25.71 9.38 -13.07
N ILE A 363 24.39 9.50 -13.15
CA ILE A 363 23.70 10.28 -14.18
C ILE A 363 22.88 11.38 -13.51
N TYR A 364 23.38 12.62 -13.53
CA TYR A 364 22.85 13.65 -12.65
C TYR A 364 22.86 15.06 -13.18
N ASP A 365 22.05 15.94 -12.56
CA ASP A 365 21.97 17.38 -12.86
C ASP A 365 21.83 17.70 -14.37
N GLY A 366 21.19 16.81 -15.13
CA GLY A 366 20.87 17.00 -16.53
C GLY A 366 19.74 18.02 -16.72
N LYS A 367 19.74 18.72 -17.87
CA LYS A 367 18.67 19.64 -18.24
C LYS A 367 17.43 18.93 -18.78
N GLN A 368 17.54 17.64 -19.06
CA GLN A 368 16.46 16.76 -19.52
C GLN A 368 16.40 15.48 -18.67
N THR A 369 16.01 14.34 -19.25
CA THR A 369 15.86 13.04 -18.59
C THR A 369 17.24 12.47 -18.28
N GLY A 370 17.39 11.74 -17.17
CA GLY A 370 18.64 11.04 -16.87
C GLY A 370 18.93 9.97 -17.93
N ILE A 371 18.08 8.95 -17.98
CA ILE A 371 18.14 7.85 -18.96
C ILE A 371 16.79 7.70 -19.67
N TRP A 372 16.78 7.76 -21.00
CA TRP A 372 15.58 7.57 -21.82
C TRP A 372 15.70 6.34 -22.71
N ILE A 373 14.79 5.37 -22.54
CA ILE A 373 14.71 4.14 -23.31
C ILE A 373 13.44 4.14 -24.15
N GLN A 374 13.57 4.07 -25.48
CA GLN A 374 12.45 4.10 -26.42
C GLN A 374 12.68 3.20 -27.64
N ASP A 375 11.71 3.10 -28.54
CA ASP A 375 11.80 2.35 -29.81
C ASP A 375 12.33 0.92 -29.65
N ASN A 376 11.74 0.18 -28.71
CA ASN A 376 12.16 -1.18 -28.33
C ASN A 376 13.62 -1.29 -27.82
N GLY A 377 14.18 -0.21 -27.28
CA GLY A 377 15.44 -0.26 -26.52
C GLY A 377 15.31 -1.19 -25.30
N LEU A 378 16.37 -1.94 -25.02
CA LEU A 378 16.42 -2.87 -23.89
C LEU A 378 17.30 -2.26 -22.80
N GLY A 379 18.58 -2.65 -22.73
CA GLY A 379 19.55 -2.10 -21.81
C GLY A 379 19.45 -2.72 -20.41
N THR A 380 20.60 -2.84 -19.75
CA THR A 380 20.73 -3.25 -18.35
C THR A 380 21.37 -2.12 -17.56
N LEU A 381 20.66 -1.63 -16.55
CA LEU A 381 21.10 -0.60 -15.62
C LEU A 381 21.32 -1.27 -14.26
N GLU A 382 22.55 -1.26 -13.76
CA GLU A 382 22.91 -1.94 -12.51
C GLU A 382 23.70 -1.01 -11.59
N ASP A 383 23.34 -0.95 -10.30
CA ASP A 383 24.11 -0.22 -9.29
C ASP A 383 24.39 1.25 -9.66
N CYS A 384 23.43 1.91 -10.32
CA CYS A 384 23.57 3.29 -10.80
C CYS A 384 22.88 4.30 -9.88
N ASP A 385 23.43 5.52 -9.84
CA ASP A 385 22.83 6.68 -9.16
C ASP A 385 22.29 7.67 -10.18
N ILE A 386 21.00 7.96 -10.12
CA ILE A 386 20.30 8.84 -11.07
C ILE A 386 19.56 9.93 -10.28
N TYR A 387 20.02 11.18 -10.34
CA TYR A 387 19.50 12.23 -9.45
C TYR A 387 19.58 13.66 -9.99
N GLY A 388 18.80 14.59 -9.43
CA GLY A 388 18.89 16.03 -9.76
C GLY A 388 18.45 16.43 -11.18
N ASN A 389 18.11 15.46 -12.04
CA ASN A 389 17.68 15.68 -13.42
C ASN A 389 16.36 16.49 -13.47
N THR A 390 16.21 17.27 -14.55
CA THR A 390 15.08 18.22 -14.69
C THR A 390 13.79 17.55 -15.15
N TYR A 391 13.91 16.46 -15.91
CA TYR A 391 12.82 15.56 -16.33
C TYR A 391 12.97 14.21 -15.59
N PRO A 392 12.22 13.13 -15.92
CA PRO A 392 12.33 11.91 -15.14
C PRO A 392 13.76 11.38 -15.03
N GLY A 393 14.06 10.70 -13.93
CA GLY A 393 15.35 10.03 -13.77
C GLY A 393 15.51 8.94 -14.83
N VAL A 394 14.50 8.08 -14.95
CA VAL A 394 14.40 7.07 -16.00
C VAL A 394 13.07 7.23 -16.73
N PHE A 395 13.10 7.29 -18.07
CA PHE A 395 11.91 7.34 -18.90
C PHE A 395 11.88 6.17 -19.87
N ILE A 396 10.80 5.40 -19.86
CA ILE A 396 10.60 4.20 -20.68
C ILE A 396 9.32 4.39 -21.49
N ASP A 397 9.43 4.49 -22.81
CA ASP A 397 8.28 4.61 -23.69
C ASP A 397 8.46 3.83 -25.00
N THR A 398 7.45 3.85 -25.87
CA THR A 398 7.48 3.27 -27.23
C THR A 398 8.07 1.85 -27.27
N GLY A 399 7.58 0.96 -26.40
CA GLY A 399 8.00 -0.44 -26.32
C GLY A 399 9.37 -0.71 -25.68
N GLY A 400 10.01 0.29 -25.07
CA GLY A 400 11.23 0.11 -24.29
C GLY A 400 11.06 -0.93 -23.18
N ASN A 401 12.07 -1.78 -22.95
CA ASN A 401 12.01 -2.89 -22.00
C ASN A 401 13.36 -3.13 -21.30
N PRO A 402 13.82 -2.19 -20.46
CA PRO A 402 15.07 -2.33 -19.73
C PRO A 402 14.99 -3.25 -18.51
N MET A 403 16.14 -3.75 -18.09
CA MET A 403 16.36 -4.26 -16.74
C MET A 403 16.98 -3.16 -15.89
N VAL A 404 16.32 -2.73 -14.81
CA VAL A 404 16.85 -1.75 -13.85
C VAL A 404 16.97 -2.43 -12.49
N ARG A 405 18.21 -2.62 -12.00
CA ARG A 405 18.48 -3.38 -10.79
C ARG A 405 19.43 -2.64 -9.85
N ASN A 406 19.15 -2.67 -8.54
CA ASN A 406 20.01 -2.06 -7.51
C ASN A 406 20.30 -0.56 -7.73
N CYS A 407 19.42 0.16 -8.43
CA CYS A 407 19.64 1.57 -8.74
C CYS A 407 19.02 2.47 -7.68
N ARG A 408 19.62 3.64 -7.47
CA ARG A 408 19.06 4.73 -6.65
C ARG A 408 18.60 5.86 -7.57
N ILE A 409 17.31 6.16 -7.54
CA ILE A 409 16.69 7.21 -8.37
C ILE A 409 16.05 8.25 -7.47
N TYR A 410 16.71 9.40 -7.28
CA TYR A 410 16.34 10.30 -6.20
C TYR A 410 16.53 11.79 -6.47
N ASP A 411 15.86 12.62 -5.66
CA ASP A 411 15.97 14.08 -5.68
C ASP A 411 15.81 14.71 -7.10
N GLY A 412 15.06 14.04 -7.98
CA GLY A 412 14.71 14.54 -9.30
C GLY A 412 13.65 15.65 -9.25
N LYS A 413 13.64 16.52 -10.27
CA LYS A 413 12.66 17.63 -10.36
C LYS A 413 11.34 17.22 -11.01
N GLN A 414 11.17 15.94 -11.36
CA GLN A 414 9.93 15.32 -11.83
C GLN A 414 9.80 13.89 -11.26
N THR A 415 9.15 12.99 -12.01
CA THR A 415 8.94 11.58 -11.65
C THR A 415 10.28 10.86 -11.54
N GLY A 416 10.44 9.94 -10.59
CA GLY A 416 11.66 9.11 -10.53
C GLY A 416 11.78 8.25 -11.79
N ILE A 417 10.80 7.37 -12.00
CA ILE A 417 10.71 6.49 -13.17
C ILE A 417 9.34 6.66 -13.83
N TRP A 418 9.30 7.02 -15.11
CA TRP A 418 8.06 7.12 -15.88
C TRP A 418 8.05 6.07 -17.00
N ILE A 419 6.95 5.31 -17.07
CA ILE A 419 6.75 4.22 -18.03
C ILE A 419 5.43 4.49 -18.76
N THR A 420 5.46 4.65 -20.09
CA THR A 420 4.27 4.97 -20.90
C THR A 420 4.35 4.37 -22.31
N ASP A 421 3.32 4.57 -23.14
CA ASP A 421 3.27 4.16 -24.55
C ASP A 421 3.76 2.72 -24.83
N ASN A 422 3.15 1.76 -24.13
CA ASN A 422 3.50 0.32 -24.16
C ASN A 422 4.92 0.02 -23.64
N GLY A 423 5.48 0.91 -22.83
CA GLY A 423 6.70 0.68 -22.08
C GLY A 423 6.56 -0.53 -21.16
N LEU A 424 7.61 -1.33 -21.14
CA LEU A 424 7.77 -2.49 -20.28
C LEU A 424 8.93 -2.21 -19.32
N GLY A 425 9.66 -3.26 -18.96
CA GLY A 425 10.81 -3.19 -18.08
C GLY A 425 10.59 -3.93 -16.76
N THR A 426 11.70 -4.29 -16.14
CA THR A 426 11.73 -4.86 -14.81
C THR A 426 12.55 -3.96 -13.91
N LEU A 427 11.93 -3.50 -12.82
CA LEU A 427 12.56 -2.74 -11.75
C LEU A 427 12.74 -3.70 -10.56
N GLU A 428 13.97 -3.94 -10.14
CA GLU A 428 14.32 -4.88 -9.09
C GLU A 428 15.26 -4.22 -8.07
N ASP A 429 15.01 -4.40 -6.78
CA ASP A 429 15.92 -3.97 -5.70
C ASP A 429 16.31 -2.47 -5.78
N CYS A 430 15.41 -1.62 -6.28
CA CYS A 430 15.69 -0.20 -6.48
C CYS A 430 15.18 0.68 -5.32
N ASP A 431 15.92 1.76 -5.05
CA ASP A 431 15.52 2.82 -4.12
C ASP A 431 15.07 4.07 -4.87
N ILE A 432 13.84 4.51 -4.65
CA ILE A 432 13.24 5.64 -5.36
C ILE A 432 12.68 6.64 -4.35
N TYR A 433 13.30 7.81 -4.20
CA TYR A 433 12.95 8.73 -3.10
C TYR A 433 13.21 10.22 -3.39
N GLY A 434 12.61 11.12 -2.61
CA GLY A 434 12.90 12.57 -2.67
C GLY A 434 12.43 13.32 -3.94
N ASN A 435 11.95 12.60 -4.95
CA ASN A 435 11.46 13.14 -6.22
C ASN A 435 10.26 14.08 -6.01
N THR A 436 10.15 15.12 -6.85
CA THR A 436 9.11 16.16 -6.72
C THR A 436 7.75 15.76 -7.31
N ALA A 437 7.74 14.78 -8.22
CA ALA A 437 6.53 14.15 -8.75
C ALA A 437 6.48 12.66 -8.29
N PRO A 438 5.62 11.78 -8.84
CA PRO A 438 5.55 10.40 -8.35
C PRO A 438 6.89 9.66 -8.38
N GLY A 439 7.12 8.75 -7.45
CA GLY A 439 8.31 7.90 -7.48
C GLY A 439 8.34 7.06 -8.76
N VAL A 440 7.25 6.32 -9.01
CA VAL A 440 7.03 5.55 -10.24
C VAL A 440 5.69 5.96 -10.86
N CYS A 441 5.68 6.21 -12.16
CA CYS A 441 4.46 6.45 -12.93
C CYS A 441 4.32 5.40 -14.04
N ILE A 442 3.17 4.73 -14.11
CA ILE A 442 2.84 3.73 -15.13
C ILE A 442 1.61 4.22 -15.90
N GLY A 443 1.79 4.50 -17.19
CA GLY A 443 0.76 5.09 -18.05
C GLY A 443 0.31 4.18 -19.20
N THR A 444 -0.13 4.81 -20.28
CA THR A 444 -0.76 4.21 -21.46
C THR A 444 -0.16 2.87 -21.90
N GLY A 445 -0.97 1.81 -21.82
CA GLY A 445 -0.64 0.48 -22.35
C GLY A 445 0.58 -0.21 -21.71
N SER A 446 1.15 0.38 -20.65
CA SER A 446 2.41 -0.07 -20.06
C SER A 446 2.17 -1.19 -19.05
N ASN A 447 3.06 -2.18 -19.01
CA ASN A 447 2.94 -3.34 -18.12
C ASN A 447 4.29 -3.77 -17.54
N PRO A 448 4.95 -2.92 -16.72
CA PRO A 448 6.23 -3.23 -16.12
C PRO A 448 6.08 -4.19 -14.92
N THR A 449 7.19 -4.83 -14.54
CA THR A 449 7.30 -5.54 -13.25
C THR A 449 8.13 -4.70 -12.29
N VAL A 450 7.61 -4.41 -11.10
CA VAL A 450 8.30 -3.69 -10.03
C VAL A 450 8.35 -4.62 -8.83
N ARG A 451 9.55 -5.03 -8.39
CA ARG A 451 9.69 -5.97 -7.28
C ARG A 451 10.86 -5.68 -6.36
N HIS A 452 10.68 -5.96 -5.07
CA HIS A 452 11.69 -5.71 -4.04
C HIS A 452 12.18 -4.25 -3.99
N CYS A 453 11.39 -3.30 -4.48
CA CYS A 453 11.75 -1.88 -4.51
C CYS A 453 11.27 -1.15 -3.26
N ARG A 454 12.01 -0.11 -2.87
CA ARG A 454 11.62 0.83 -1.81
C ARG A 454 11.29 2.18 -2.44
N ILE A 455 10.06 2.64 -2.29
CA ILE A 455 9.56 3.91 -2.84
C ILE A 455 9.11 4.81 -1.70
N TYR A 456 9.92 5.80 -1.35
CA TYR A 456 9.72 6.50 -0.08
C TYR A 456 10.08 7.98 -0.07
N ASP A 457 9.58 8.71 0.93
CA ASP A 457 9.87 10.13 1.17
C ASP A 457 9.75 11.03 -0.09
N GLY A 458 8.89 10.66 -1.04
CA GLY A 458 8.55 11.45 -2.21
C GLY A 458 7.64 12.61 -1.88
N LYS A 459 7.70 13.67 -2.69
CA LYS A 459 6.85 14.88 -2.51
C LYS A 459 5.48 14.77 -3.20
N GLN A 460 5.16 13.60 -3.76
CA GLN A 460 3.85 13.24 -4.31
C GLN A 460 3.57 11.75 -4.05
N THR A 461 2.78 11.12 -4.93
CA THR A 461 2.39 9.70 -4.85
C THR A 461 3.62 8.81 -4.92
N GLY A 462 3.66 7.71 -4.16
CA GLY A 462 4.74 6.73 -4.32
C GLY A 462 4.71 6.11 -5.73
N ILE A 463 3.62 5.41 -6.05
CA ILE A 463 3.38 4.79 -7.35
C ILE A 463 2.04 5.26 -7.91
N TRP A 464 2.03 5.86 -9.10
CA TRP A 464 0.82 6.28 -9.80
C TRP A 464 0.61 5.48 -11.09
N ILE A 465 -0.53 4.80 -11.20
CA ILE A 465 -0.92 3.98 -12.33
C ILE A 465 -2.15 4.62 -12.97
N GLN A 466 -2.08 4.96 -14.26
CA GLN A 466 -3.11 5.72 -14.95
C GLN A 466 -3.24 5.32 -16.44
N ASP A 467 -4.28 5.81 -17.10
CA ASP A 467 -4.50 5.71 -18.54
C ASP A 467 -4.44 4.28 -19.10
N ASN A 468 -5.12 3.34 -18.44
CA ASN A 468 -5.07 1.90 -18.75
C ASN A 468 -3.70 1.27 -18.50
N GLY A 469 -2.88 1.89 -17.63
CA GLY A 469 -1.67 1.31 -17.11
C GLY A 469 -1.97 -0.02 -16.42
N LEU A 470 -1.14 -0.99 -16.74
CA LEU A 470 -1.09 -2.28 -16.07
C LEU A 470 0.15 -2.28 -15.14
N GLY A 471 0.70 -3.45 -14.87
CA GLY A 471 1.90 -3.61 -14.08
C GLY A 471 1.69 -4.57 -12.93
N THR A 472 2.79 -5.19 -12.52
CA THR A 472 2.85 -6.06 -11.34
C THR A 472 3.77 -5.44 -10.32
N LEU A 473 3.24 -5.10 -9.15
CA LEU A 473 3.99 -4.64 -7.99
C LEU A 473 4.07 -5.80 -7.00
N GLU A 474 5.28 -6.26 -6.69
CA GLU A 474 5.51 -7.43 -5.84
C GLU A 474 6.54 -7.15 -4.75
N ASP A 475 6.25 -7.52 -3.50
CA ASP A 475 7.22 -7.45 -2.39
C ASP A 475 7.88 -6.05 -2.24
N CYS A 476 7.13 -4.97 -2.48
CA CYS A 476 7.63 -3.59 -2.42
C CYS A 476 7.27 -2.90 -1.11
N ASP A 477 8.15 -1.99 -0.68
CA ASP A 477 7.94 -1.10 0.48
C ASP A 477 7.65 0.32 0.02
N ILE A 478 6.50 0.87 0.39
CA ILE A 478 6.03 2.19 -0.04
C ILE A 478 5.65 3.02 1.19
N TYR A 479 6.44 4.05 1.53
CA TYR A 479 6.26 4.75 2.81
C TYR A 479 6.71 6.22 2.83
N GLY A 480 6.23 7.02 3.79
CA GLY A 480 6.70 8.41 4.00
C GLY A 480 6.32 9.45 2.93
N ASN A 481 5.73 9.01 1.81
CA ASN A 481 5.28 9.85 0.70
C ASN A 481 4.21 10.87 1.14
N THR A 482 4.20 12.05 0.51
CA THR A 482 3.30 13.16 0.91
C THR A 482 1.90 13.10 0.28
N ALA A 483 1.71 12.30 -0.77
CA ALA A 483 0.41 11.99 -1.38
C ALA A 483 0.13 10.47 -1.23
N PRO A 484 -0.79 9.82 -1.98
CA PRO A 484 -1.09 8.40 -1.72
C PRO A 484 0.15 7.52 -1.91
N GLY A 485 0.27 6.44 -1.14
CA GLY A 485 1.34 5.46 -1.36
C GLY A 485 1.23 4.86 -2.77
N VAL A 486 0.05 4.33 -3.09
CA VAL A 486 -0.29 3.83 -4.43
C VAL A 486 -1.58 4.51 -4.91
N CYS A 487 -1.60 4.98 -6.16
CA CYS A 487 -2.79 5.50 -6.82
C CYS A 487 -3.09 4.69 -8.08
N ILE A 488 -4.30 4.13 -8.18
CA ILE A 488 -4.83 3.41 -9.34
C ILE A 488 -5.94 4.26 -9.95
N GLY A 489 -5.69 4.82 -11.13
CA GLY A 489 -6.59 5.74 -11.82
C GLY A 489 -7.24 5.16 -13.07
N THR A 490 -7.63 6.06 -13.97
CA THR A 490 -8.46 5.81 -15.16
C THR A 490 -8.17 4.50 -15.88
N GLY A 491 -9.13 3.57 -15.83
CA GLY A 491 -9.10 2.29 -16.55
C GLY A 491 -7.95 1.34 -16.19
N SER A 492 -7.19 1.66 -15.14
CA SER A 492 -5.99 0.92 -14.76
C SER A 492 -6.35 -0.36 -14.00
N ASN A 493 -5.60 -1.43 -14.27
CA ASN A 493 -5.85 -2.75 -13.67
C ASN A 493 -4.55 -3.47 -13.29
N PRO A 494 -3.77 -2.93 -12.34
CA PRO A 494 -2.52 -3.54 -11.89
C PRO A 494 -2.73 -4.70 -10.92
N MET A 495 -1.71 -5.54 -10.76
CA MET A 495 -1.59 -6.50 -9.66
C MET A 495 -0.66 -5.90 -8.59
N VAL A 496 -1.12 -5.82 -7.35
CA VAL A 496 -0.31 -5.42 -6.19
C VAL A 496 -0.30 -6.57 -5.19
N ARG A 497 0.85 -7.19 -4.97
CA ARG A 497 0.94 -8.40 -4.14
C ARG A 497 2.09 -8.32 -3.15
N ASN A 498 1.86 -8.78 -1.92
CA ASN A 498 2.88 -8.82 -0.85
C ASN A 498 3.55 -7.46 -0.55
N CYS A 499 2.88 -6.36 -0.86
CA CYS A 499 3.47 -5.03 -0.65
C CYS A 499 3.15 -4.50 0.75
N ARG A 500 4.06 -3.71 1.31
CA ARG A 500 3.85 -2.95 2.55
C ARG A 500 3.70 -1.47 2.24
N ILE A 501 2.53 -0.91 2.53
CA ILE A 501 2.20 0.50 2.28
C ILE A 501 1.92 1.19 3.61
N TYR A 502 2.88 1.95 4.12
CA TYR A 502 2.83 2.38 5.51
C TYR A 502 3.41 3.76 5.80
N ASP A 503 3.04 4.33 6.95
CA ASP A 503 3.55 5.61 7.45
C ASP A 503 3.53 6.76 6.42
N GLY A 504 2.60 6.70 5.45
CA GLY A 504 2.35 7.75 4.48
C GLY A 504 1.66 8.96 5.12
N LYS A 505 1.90 10.15 4.56
CA LYS A 505 1.28 11.40 5.04
C LYS A 505 -0.09 11.68 4.41
N GLN A 506 -0.64 10.69 3.69
CA GLN A 506 -1.99 10.72 3.16
C GLN A 506 -2.60 9.29 3.12
N ILE A 507 -3.32 8.95 2.04
CA ILE A 507 -4.00 7.67 1.84
C ILE A 507 -2.95 6.58 1.59
N GLY A 508 -3.14 5.36 2.10
CA GLY A 508 -2.27 4.25 1.73
C GLY A 508 -2.42 3.90 0.25
N ILE A 509 -3.60 3.43 -0.14
CA ILE A 509 -3.95 3.10 -1.53
C ILE A 509 -5.23 3.84 -1.95
N LEU A 510 -5.15 4.63 -3.01
CA LEU A 510 -6.28 5.34 -3.62
C LEU A 510 -6.66 4.67 -4.97
N ILE A 511 -7.94 4.35 -5.15
CA ILE A 511 -8.48 3.71 -6.34
C ILE A 511 -9.64 4.56 -6.83
N GLN A 512 -9.47 5.19 -8.00
CA GLN A 512 -10.36 6.21 -8.53
C GLN A 512 -10.58 6.08 -10.05
N ASP A 513 -11.56 6.82 -10.56
CA ASP A 513 -11.87 6.97 -11.99
C ASP A 513 -12.06 5.65 -12.74
N ASN A 514 -12.87 4.75 -12.17
CA ASN A 514 -13.08 3.38 -12.67
C ASN A 514 -11.81 2.50 -12.65
N GLY A 515 -10.91 2.75 -11.69
CA GLY A 515 -9.81 1.85 -11.39
C GLY A 515 -10.33 0.48 -10.95
N LEU A 516 -9.68 -0.58 -11.44
CA LEU A 516 -9.98 -1.96 -11.05
C LEU A 516 -8.88 -2.42 -10.10
N GLY A 517 -7.88 -3.15 -10.58
CA GLY A 517 -6.73 -3.57 -9.79
C GLY A 517 -7.05 -4.68 -8.81
N THR A 518 -6.04 -5.51 -8.55
CA THR A 518 -6.09 -6.57 -7.55
C THR A 518 -5.04 -6.32 -6.48
N LEU A 519 -5.46 -6.25 -5.23
CA LEU A 519 -4.59 -6.19 -4.05
C LEU A 519 -4.61 -7.55 -3.36
N GLU A 520 -3.46 -8.18 -3.20
CA GLU A 520 -3.34 -9.51 -2.58
C GLU A 520 -2.23 -9.52 -1.52
N ASP A 521 -2.51 -10.09 -0.34
CA ASP A 521 -1.51 -10.31 0.71
C ASP A 521 -0.72 -9.04 1.11
N CYS A 522 -1.37 -7.86 1.02
CA CYS A 522 -0.73 -6.57 1.32
C CYS A 522 -0.94 -6.12 2.77
N ASP A 523 0.05 -5.44 3.32
CA ASP A 523 -0.01 -4.78 4.64
C ASP A 523 -0.11 -3.27 4.48
N ILE A 524 -1.17 -2.67 5.03
CA ILE A 524 -1.46 -1.25 4.89
C ILE A 524 -1.68 -0.64 6.28
N TYR A 525 -0.75 0.18 6.77
CA TYR A 525 -0.79 0.64 8.18
C TYR A 525 -0.12 1.99 8.45
N GLY A 526 -0.46 2.63 9.59
CA GLY A 526 0.22 3.86 10.06
C GLY A 526 -0.02 5.14 9.24
N ASN A 527 -0.72 5.04 8.10
CA ASN A 527 -1.05 6.15 7.20
C ASN A 527 -1.92 7.21 7.91
N THR A 528 -1.73 8.49 7.54
CA THR A 528 -2.44 9.61 8.19
C THR A 528 -3.84 9.89 7.65
N ALA A 529 -4.20 9.32 6.50
CA ALA A 529 -5.55 9.33 5.93
C ALA A 529 -6.05 7.87 5.79
N PRO A 530 -7.16 7.57 5.07
CA PRO A 530 -7.64 6.19 4.97
C PRO A 530 -6.56 5.20 4.50
N GLY A 531 -6.58 3.98 5.03
CA GLY A 531 -5.69 2.92 4.57
C GLY A 531 -5.92 2.61 3.09
N VAL A 532 -7.18 2.36 2.73
CA VAL A 532 -7.63 2.21 1.35
C VAL A 532 -8.81 3.14 1.08
N GLN A 533 -8.82 3.80 -0.08
CA GLN A 533 -9.97 4.57 -0.55
C GLN A 533 -10.41 4.12 -1.95
N ILE A 534 -11.69 3.82 -2.11
CA ILE A 534 -12.34 3.41 -3.36
C ILE A 534 -13.39 4.47 -3.72
N THR A 535 -13.25 5.10 -4.88
CA THR A 535 -14.12 6.21 -5.30
C THR A 535 -14.38 6.23 -6.82
N THR A 536 -15.29 7.08 -7.26
CA THR A 536 -15.62 7.37 -8.66
C THR A 536 -15.86 6.11 -9.49
N GLY A 537 -16.78 5.25 -9.03
CA GLY A 537 -17.17 4.02 -9.75
C GLY A 537 -16.11 2.91 -9.78
N SER A 538 -15.01 3.04 -9.04
CA SER A 538 -13.94 2.04 -9.00
C SER A 538 -14.40 0.72 -8.39
N ASN A 539 -13.83 -0.39 -8.89
CA ASN A 539 -14.23 -1.74 -8.50
C ASN A 539 -13.02 -2.69 -8.37
N PRO A 540 -12.16 -2.48 -7.36
CA PRO A 540 -11.02 -3.35 -7.10
C PRO A 540 -11.40 -4.69 -6.50
N THR A 541 -10.49 -5.65 -6.59
CA THR A 541 -10.50 -6.86 -5.75
C THR A 541 -9.42 -6.75 -4.68
N ILE A 542 -9.78 -6.88 -3.41
CA ILE A 542 -8.87 -6.83 -2.26
C ILE A 542 -8.99 -8.16 -1.52
N ARG A 543 -7.90 -8.94 -1.49
CA ARG A 543 -7.91 -10.29 -0.94
C ARG A 543 -6.77 -10.50 0.05
N SER A 544 -7.05 -11.16 1.17
CA SER A 544 -6.04 -11.54 2.18
C SER A 544 -5.19 -10.36 2.70
N CYS A 545 -5.71 -9.13 2.64
CA CYS A 545 -4.97 -7.94 3.03
C CYS A 545 -5.20 -7.61 4.51
N ARG A 546 -4.18 -7.01 5.14
CA ARG A 546 -4.26 -6.49 6.51
C ARG A 546 -4.22 -4.96 6.48
N ILE A 547 -5.28 -4.32 6.96
CA ILE A 547 -5.43 -2.85 6.99
C ILE A 547 -5.58 -2.39 8.44
N TYR A 548 -4.51 -1.88 9.04
CA TYR A 548 -4.47 -1.74 10.50
C TYR A 548 -3.70 -0.54 11.02
N ASP A 549 -3.96 -0.17 12.29
CA ASP A 549 -3.28 0.91 13.01
C ASP A 549 -3.17 2.23 12.22
N GLY A 550 -4.13 2.49 11.32
CA GLY A 550 -4.26 3.75 10.59
C GLY A 550 -4.74 4.88 11.49
N LYS A 551 -4.38 6.12 11.15
CA LYS A 551 -4.78 7.33 11.91
C LYS A 551 -6.11 7.92 11.44
N GLN A 552 -6.82 7.21 10.55
CA GLN A 552 -8.20 7.48 10.13
C GLN A 552 -8.95 6.16 9.87
N ILE A 553 -9.79 6.12 8.83
CA ILE A 553 -10.63 5.00 8.40
C ILE A 553 -9.74 3.89 7.86
N GLY A 554 -10.08 2.62 8.13
CA GLY A 554 -9.38 1.51 7.50
C GLY A 554 -9.59 1.51 5.99
N ILE A 555 -10.86 1.32 5.57
CA ILE A 555 -11.28 1.32 4.17
C ILE A 555 -12.46 2.29 3.98
N LEU A 556 -12.27 3.30 3.13
CA LEU A 556 -13.28 4.29 2.74
C LEU A 556 -13.81 4.01 1.33
N ILE A 557 -15.13 3.87 1.18
CA ILE A 557 -15.79 3.58 -0.09
C ILE A 557 -16.89 4.63 -0.33
N GLN A 558 -16.73 5.43 -1.37
CA GLN A 558 -17.59 6.59 -1.65
C GLN A 558 -17.84 6.77 -3.14
N ASP A 559 -18.74 7.70 -3.50
CA ASP A 559 -19.00 8.13 -4.88
C ASP A 559 -19.27 6.96 -5.87
N ASN A 560 -20.19 6.06 -5.50
CA ASN A 560 -20.53 4.84 -6.24
C ASN A 560 -19.39 3.80 -6.32
N GLY A 561 -18.45 3.81 -5.38
CA GLY A 561 -17.46 2.75 -5.25
C GLY A 561 -18.11 1.38 -5.03
N LEU A 562 -17.57 0.35 -5.68
CA LEU A 562 -18.03 -1.03 -5.55
C LEU A 562 -17.03 -1.80 -4.70
N GLY A 563 -16.07 -2.49 -5.31
CA GLY A 563 -15.00 -3.17 -4.59
C GLY A 563 -15.45 -4.48 -3.95
N THR A 564 -14.62 -5.50 -4.08
CA THR A 564 -14.82 -6.81 -3.45
C THR A 564 -13.68 -7.08 -2.48
N LEU A 565 -14.02 -7.26 -1.21
CA LEU A 565 -13.09 -7.55 -0.11
C LEU A 565 -13.29 -8.99 0.34
N GLU A 566 -12.24 -9.80 0.28
CA GLU A 566 -12.27 -11.23 0.65
C GLU A 566 -11.13 -11.55 1.62
N ASP A 567 -11.42 -12.27 2.70
CA ASP A 567 -10.40 -12.75 3.65
C ASP A 567 -9.52 -11.64 4.27
N CYS A 568 -10.05 -10.42 4.39
CA CYS A 568 -9.28 -9.27 4.88
C CYS A 568 -9.41 -9.06 6.40
N ASP A 569 -8.32 -8.59 7.01
CA ASP A 569 -8.28 -8.19 8.42
C ASP A 569 -8.17 -6.67 8.56
N ILE A 570 -9.11 -6.06 9.27
CA ILE A 570 -9.19 -4.60 9.43
C ILE A 570 -9.28 -4.26 10.92
N TYR A 571 -8.25 -3.66 11.51
CA TYR A 571 -8.19 -3.50 12.97
C TYR A 571 -7.36 -2.32 13.48
N GLY A 572 -7.58 -1.86 14.71
CA GLY A 572 -6.74 -0.83 15.36
C GLY A 572 -6.86 0.61 14.81
N ASN A 573 -7.60 0.80 13.72
CA ASN A 573 -7.84 2.10 13.07
C ASN A 573 -8.57 3.08 14.00
N THR A 574 -8.28 4.38 13.87
CA THR A 574 -8.85 5.41 14.76
C THR A 574 -10.30 5.77 14.43
N ASP A 575 -10.64 5.78 13.13
CA ASP A 575 -12.00 5.98 12.63
C ASP A 575 -12.57 4.61 12.18
N PRO A 576 -13.78 4.51 11.58
CA PRO A 576 -14.37 3.21 11.29
C PRO A 576 -13.46 2.28 10.52
N GLY A 577 -13.55 0.98 10.81
CA GLY A 577 -12.80 -0.04 10.06
C GLY A 577 -13.17 0.00 8.58
N VAL A 578 -14.48 -0.01 8.30
CA VAL A 578 -15.03 0.19 6.95
C VAL A 578 -16.07 1.30 6.98
N PHE A 579 -15.97 2.23 6.03
CA PHE A 579 -16.92 3.32 5.86
C PHE A 579 -17.45 3.34 4.43
N THR A 580 -18.78 3.39 4.29
CA THR A 580 -19.47 3.37 2.99
C THR A 580 -20.47 4.52 2.90
N ASP A 581 -20.42 5.31 1.83
CA ASP A 581 -21.36 6.40 1.56
C ASP A 581 -21.79 6.56 0.09
N THR A 582 -22.62 7.56 -0.21
CA THR A 582 -22.89 8.09 -1.57
C THR A 582 -23.15 7.01 -2.62
N GLY A 583 -24.15 6.15 -2.38
CA GLY A 583 -24.59 5.12 -3.33
C GLY A 583 -23.58 3.97 -3.56
N SER A 584 -22.49 3.93 -2.81
CA SER A 584 -21.49 2.86 -2.88
C SER A 584 -22.06 1.52 -2.47
N ASN A 585 -21.60 0.43 -3.11
CA ASN A 585 -22.15 -0.91 -2.92
C ASN A 585 -21.04 -1.99 -2.88
N PRO A 586 -20.23 -2.01 -1.82
CA PRO A 586 -19.15 -2.99 -1.69
C PRO A 586 -19.63 -4.38 -1.30
N THR A 587 -18.84 -5.39 -1.65
CA THR A 587 -19.05 -6.76 -1.17
C THR A 587 -17.91 -7.16 -0.24
N LEU A 588 -18.24 -7.56 0.98
CA LEU A 588 -17.30 -8.08 1.98
C LEU A 588 -17.62 -9.55 2.25
N ARG A 589 -16.63 -10.42 2.10
CA ARG A 589 -16.75 -11.86 2.38
C ARG A 589 -15.65 -12.35 3.30
N ASN A 590 -16.01 -13.10 4.33
CA ASN A 590 -15.05 -13.70 5.27
C ASN A 590 -14.02 -12.70 5.84
N CYS A 591 -14.43 -11.46 6.05
CA CYS A 591 -13.57 -10.40 6.57
C CYS A 591 -13.70 -10.31 8.09
N ARG A 592 -12.60 -9.96 8.77
CA ARG A 592 -12.57 -9.70 10.21
C ARG A 592 -12.35 -8.22 10.46
N ILE A 593 -13.26 -7.58 11.18
CA ILE A 593 -13.20 -6.14 11.49
C ILE A 593 -13.26 -5.96 13.00
N TYR A 594 -12.14 -5.62 13.63
CA TYR A 594 -12.04 -5.74 15.09
C TYR A 594 -11.11 -4.74 15.79
N ASP A 595 -11.31 -4.58 17.09
CA ASP A 595 -10.45 -3.78 17.99
C ASP A 595 -10.15 -2.35 17.48
N GLY A 596 -11.05 -1.76 16.70
CA GLY A 596 -10.99 -0.38 16.23
C GLY A 596 -11.44 0.63 17.29
N LYS A 597 -10.99 1.88 17.17
CA LYS A 597 -11.34 2.96 18.11
C LYS A 597 -12.65 3.69 17.77
N SER A 598 -13.32 3.24 16.71
CA SER A 598 -14.60 3.78 16.23
C SER A 598 -15.59 2.64 15.94
N PHE A 599 -16.49 2.81 14.97
CA PHE A 599 -17.39 1.76 14.50
C PHE A 599 -16.59 0.64 13.82
N GLY A 600 -17.07 -0.59 13.86
CA GLY A 600 -16.52 -1.63 12.98
C GLY A 600 -16.80 -1.26 11.52
N ILE A 601 -18.08 -1.14 11.19
CA ILE A 601 -18.57 -0.75 9.86
C ILE A 601 -19.61 0.36 10.00
N LEU A 602 -19.50 1.42 9.19
CA LEU A 602 -20.46 2.52 9.16
C LEU A 602 -20.94 2.79 7.73
N ILE A 603 -22.26 2.69 7.50
CA ILE A 603 -22.89 2.82 6.18
C ILE A 603 -23.91 3.96 6.22
N ILE A 604 -23.66 5.02 5.44
CA ILE A 604 -24.42 6.28 5.46
C ILE A 604 -24.86 6.72 4.06
N ASP A 605 -25.71 7.75 4.00
CA ASP A 605 -26.06 8.50 2.77
C ASP A 605 -26.47 7.64 1.57
N ASN A 606 -27.43 6.74 1.80
CA ASN A 606 -27.92 5.74 0.84
C ASN A 606 -26.85 4.73 0.39
N GLY A 607 -25.81 4.55 1.19
CA GLY A 607 -24.84 3.47 1.03
C GLY A 607 -25.53 2.11 1.06
N LEU A 608 -25.06 1.23 0.20
CA LEU A 608 -25.45 -0.17 0.12
C LEU A 608 -24.30 -1.03 0.63
N GLY A 609 -24.31 -2.30 0.25
CA GLY A 609 -23.24 -3.23 0.52
C GLY A 609 -23.77 -4.60 0.92
N THR A 610 -22.96 -5.62 0.66
CA THR A 610 -23.27 -7.00 1.04
C THR A 610 -22.15 -7.50 1.96
N LEU A 611 -22.52 -7.86 3.19
CA LEU A 611 -21.61 -8.41 4.19
C LEU A 611 -21.98 -9.89 4.37
N GLU A 612 -21.03 -10.78 4.10
CA GLU A 612 -21.25 -12.22 4.11
C GLU A 612 -20.18 -12.91 4.94
N ASP A 613 -20.59 -13.77 5.86
CA ASP A 613 -19.65 -14.61 6.62
C ASP A 613 -18.56 -13.80 7.35
N CYS A 614 -18.86 -12.54 7.70
CA CYS A 614 -17.92 -11.62 8.34
C CYS A 614 -17.98 -11.70 9.87
N ASP A 615 -16.86 -11.37 10.51
CA ASP A 615 -16.69 -11.37 11.97
C ASP A 615 -16.33 -9.96 12.46
N ILE A 616 -17.23 -9.32 13.20
CA ILE A 616 -17.13 -7.90 13.56
C ILE A 616 -17.21 -7.79 15.08
N TYR A 617 -16.11 -7.39 15.73
CA TYR A 617 -16.05 -7.47 17.19
C TYR A 617 -15.05 -6.52 17.89
N GLY A 618 -15.32 -6.23 19.16
CA GLY A 618 -14.38 -5.52 20.03
C GLY A 618 -14.21 -4.03 19.73
N ASN A 619 -14.97 -3.46 18.80
CA ASN A 619 -14.86 -2.07 18.39
C ASN A 619 -15.42 -1.12 19.46
N TYR A 620 -14.86 0.09 19.55
CA TYR A 620 -15.18 1.05 20.62
C TYR A 620 -16.57 1.71 20.48
N TYR A 621 -17.09 1.84 19.26
CA TYR A 621 -18.47 2.25 18.99
C TYR A 621 -19.34 1.04 18.67
N ASP A 622 -20.43 1.24 17.94
CA ASP A 622 -21.29 0.15 17.50
C ASP A 622 -20.56 -0.69 16.44
N GLU A 623 -20.78 -2.00 16.44
CA GLU A 623 -20.08 -2.88 15.50
C GLU A 623 -20.51 -2.58 14.06
N VAL A 624 -21.81 -2.38 13.83
CA VAL A 624 -22.37 -1.95 12.54
C VAL A 624 -23.34 -0.78 12.71
N GLY A 625 -23.07 0.33 12.03
CA GLY A 625 -23.95 1.50 11.94
C GLY A 625 -24.63 1.63 10.57
N ILE A 626 -25.96 1.78 10.56
CA ILE A 626 -26.77 1.97 9.34
C ILE A 626 -27.63 3.23 9.51
N THR A 627 -27.36 4.27 8.71
CA THR A 627 -28.06 5.56 8.83
C THR A 627 -28.35 6.21 7.49
N THR A 628 -29.25 7.21 7.48
CA THR A 628 -29.46 8.14 6.36
C THR A 628 -29.87 7.42 5.07
N GLY A 629 -30.90 6.57 5.16
CA GLY A 629 -31.45 5.85 4.01
C GLY A 629 -30.64 4.63 3.55
N SER A 630 -29.52 4.32 4.19
CA SER A 630 -28.68 3.16 3.84
C SER A 630 -29.42 1.83 3.96
N ASN A 631 -29.13 0.93 3.02
CA ASN A 631 -29.81 -0.36 2.89
C ASN A 631 -28.85 -1.52 2.56
N PRO A 632 -27.92 -1.86 3.47
CA PRO A 632 -27.04 -3.01 3.28
C PRO A 632 -27.76 -4.35 3.49
N THR A 633 -27.17 -5.41 2.95
CA THR A 633 -27.52 -6.80 3.29
C THR A 633 -26.42 -7.41 4.15
N ILE A 634 -26.75 -7.91 5.32
CA ILE A 634 -25.84 -8.54 6.27
C ILE A 634 -26.31 -9.97 6.48
N ARG A 635 -25.47 -10.94 6.12
CA ARG A 635 -25.86 -12.36 6.19
C ARG A 635 -24.78 -13.26 6.73
N ARG A 636 -25.17 -14.22 7.58
CA ARG A 636 -24.27 -15.21 8.19
C ARG A 636 -23.07 -14.58 8.92
N CYS A 637 -23.24 -13.38 9.45
CA CYS A 637 -22.19 -12.65 10.13
C CYS A 637 -22.26 -12.88 11.65
N ARG A 638 -21.10 -12.77 12.31
CA ARG A 638 -20.98 -12.72 13.77
C ARG A 638 -20.65 -11.29 14.19
N ILE A 639 -21.45 -10.73 15.08
CA ILE A 639 -21.36 -9.33 15.51
C ILE A 639 -21.37 -9.29 17.03
N HIS A 640 -20.20 -9.16 17.64
CA HIS A 640 -20.09 -9.47 19.07
C HIS A 640 -19.06 -8.68 19.88
N ASP A 641 -19.20 -8.74 21.20
CA ASP A 641 -18.25 -8.18 22.18
C ASP A 641 -17.90 -6.68 21.98
N GLY A 642 -18.77 -5.95 21.29
CA GLY A 642 -18.64 -4.52 21.08
C GLY A 642 -18.85 -3.69 22.32
N LYS A 643 -18.24 -2.49 22.33
CA LYS A 643 -18.37 -1.57 23.47
C LYS A 643 -19.68 -0.79 23.46
N LYS A 644 -20.45 -0.84 22.37
CA LYS A 644 -21.81 -0.27 22.27
C LYS A 644 -22.84 -1.30 21.80
N ASP A 645 -23.76 -0.90 20.91
CA ASP A 645 -24.74 -1.79 20.33
C ASP A 645 -24.05 -2.67 19.27
N GLY A 646 -24.54 -3.89 19.06
CA GLY A 646 -24.06 -4.73 17.96
C GLY A 646 -24.42 -4.10 16.62
N ILE A 647 -25.69 -3.77 16.41
CA ILE A 647 -26.15 -3.07 15.21
C ILE A 647 -26.97 -1.85 15.61
N TRP A 648 -26.55 -0.68 15.14
CA TRP A 648 -27.23 0.59 15.36
C TRP A 648 -27.84 1.12 14.08
N ILE A 649 -29.18 1.19 14.03
CA ILE A 649 -29.93 1.63 12.85
C ILE A 649 -30.73 2.89 13.20
N THR A 650 -30.52 3.96 12.44
CA THR A 650 -31.15 5.26 12.71
C THR A 650 -31.42 6.07 11.44
N ASN A 651 -32.11 7.20 11.57
CA ASN A 651 -32.38 8.18 10.50
C ASN A 651 -32.83 7.51 9.16
N ASN A 652 -33.91 6.73 9.20
CA ASN A 652 -34.47 6.02 8.05
C ASN A 652 -33.57 4.93 7.43
N GLY A 653 -32.66 4.33 8.18
CA GLY A 653 -31.92 3.13 7.75
C GLY A 653 -32.86 1.93 7.51
N LEU A 654 -32.55 1.10 6.52
CA LEU A 654 -33.47 0.04 6.02
C LEU A 654 -32.94 -1.39 6.11
N GLY A 655 -31.64 -1.60 6.30
CA GLY A 655 -30.91 -2.84 5.99
C GLY A 655 -31.60 -4.20 6.29
N THR A 656 -31.13 -5.24 5.61
CA THR A 656 -31.59 -6.62 5.78
C THR A 656 -30.55 -7.44 6.52
N ILE A 657 -30.92 -8.05 7.64
CA ILE A 657 -30.04 -8.82 8.52
C ILE A 657 -30.57 -10.26 8.61
N GLU A 658 -29.83 -11.23 8.10
CA GLU A 658 -30.28 -12.62 7.95
C GLU A 658 -29.25 -13.63 8.48
N ASP A 659 -29.70 -14.66 9.19
CA ASP A 659 -28.84 -15.75 9.67
C ASP A 659 -27.61 -15.29 10.49
N CYS A 660 -27.72 -14.18 11.23
CA CYS A 660 -26.60 -13.59 11.98
C CYS A 660 -26.62 -13.96 13.47
N ASP A 661 -25.43 -14.01 14.06
CA ASP A 661 -25.21 -14.14 15.50
C ASP A 661 -24.78 -12.80 16.09
N ILE A 662 -25.62 -12.21 16.95
CA ILE A 662 -25.38 -10.90 17.57
C ILE A 662 -25.33 -11.06 19.08
N TYR A 663 -24.15 -10.95 19.69
CA TYR A 663 -24.01 -11.35 21.10
C TYR A 663 -22.91 -10.64 21.89
N GLY A 664 -22.96 -10.72 23.22
CA GLY A 664 -21.88 -10.22 24.09
C GLY A 664 -21.70 -8.69 24.15
N ASN A 665 -22.44 -7.93 23.35
CA ASN A 665 -22.33 -6.48 23.22
C ASN A 665 -22.65 -5.75 24.55
N THR A 666 -21.90 -4.67 24.83
CA THR A 666 -21.96 -3.92 26.08
C THR A 666 -23.24 -3.09 26.23
N TYR A 667 -23.90 -2.75 25.11
CA TYR A 667 -25.25 -2.21 25.13
C TYR A 667 -26.23 -3.25 24.59
N ARG A 668 -26.88 -2.97 23.45
CA ARG A 668 -27.95 -3.80 22.89
C ARG A 668 -27.40 -4.72 21.81
N GLY A 669 -28.15 -5.76 21.48
CA GLY A 669 -27.88 -6.51 20.26
C GLY A 669 -28.16 -5.62 19.05
N VAL A 670 -29.40 -5.14 18.93
CA VAL A 670 -29.83 -4.29 17.83
C VAL A 670 -30.66 -3.11 18.33
N GLN A 671 -30.37 -1.90 17.85
CA GLN A 671 -31.22 -0.72 18.02
C GLN A 671 -31.80 -0.26 16.69
N ILE A 672 -33.12 -0.01 16.65
CA ILE A 672 -33.82 0.58 15.50
C ILE A 672 -34.50 1.87 15.96
N SER A 673 -34.22 2.99 15.29
CA SER A 673 -34.68 4.30 15.73
C SER A 673 -35.00 5.28 14.62
N LYS A 674 -35.72 6.36 14.93
CA LYS A 674 -35.94 7.54 14.06
C LYS A 674 -36.45 7.18 12.66
N GLY A 675 -37.56 6.45 12.61
CA GLY A 675 -38.23 6.10 11.35
C GLY A 675 -37.54 5.00 10.52
N SER A 676 -36.42 4.46 11.00
CA SER A 676 -35.77 3.30 10.36
C SER A 676 -36.70 2.09 10.28
N ASN A 677 -36.55 1.29 9.22
CA ASN A 677 -37.40 0.14 8.93
C ASN A 677 -36.56 -1.04 8.42
N THR A 678 -36.03 -1.81 9.37
CA THR A 678 -35.09 -2.91 9.10
C THR A 678 -35.79 -4.26 9.14
N THR A 679 -35.32 -5.18 8.31
CA THR A 679 -35.72 -6.57 8.34
C THR A 679 -34.66 -7.42 9.03
N ILE A 680 -35.04 -8.17 10.06
CA ILE A 680 -34.19 -9.11 10.80
C ILE A 680 -34.83 -10.48 10.73
N ARG A 681 -34.14 -11.48 10.16
CA ARG A 681 -34.67 -12.84 10.01
C ARG A 681 -33.68 -13.90 10.44
N SER A 682 -34.19 -14.96 11.08
CA SER A 682 -33.39 -16.15 11.39
C SER A 682 -32.13 -15.87 12.20
N CYS A 683 -32.12 -14.79 12.99
CA CYS A 683 -30.96 -14.35 13.76
C CYS A 683 -31.02 -14.84 15.21
N ARG A 684 -29.84 -15.00 15.82
CA ARG A 684 -29.68 -15.25 17.27
C ARG A 684 -29.13 -14.00 17.94
N ILE A 685 -29.88 -13.43 18.88
CA ILE A 685 -29.53 -12.18 19.58
C ILE A 685 -29.47 -12.43 21.08
N TYR A 686 -28.26 -12.53 21.64
CA TYR A 686 -28.12 -13.08 23.00
C TYR A 686 -26.99 -12.48 23.84
N ASP A 687 -27.08 -12.67 25.16
CA ASP A 687 -26.06 -12.30 26.15
C ASP A 687 -25.55 -10.85 26.10
N CYS A 688 -26.33 -9.92 25.53
CA CYS A 688 -26.03 -8.49 25.54
C CYS A 688 -26.29 -7.91 26.94
N LYS A 689 -25.57 -6.84 27.30
CA LYS A 689 -25.68 -6.24 28.66
C LYS A 689 -26.91 -5.33 28.82
N GLN A 690 -27.63 -5.01 27.74
CA GLN A 690 -28.94 -4.34 27.79
C GLN A 690 -30.01 -5.18 27.08
N SER A 691 -30.90 -4.55 26.32
CA SER A 691 -31.96 -5.24 25.59
C SER A 691 -31.38 -6.00 24.40
N GLY A 692 -31.95 -7.16 24.06
CA GLY A 692 -31.58 -7.86 22.84
C GLY A 692 -31.88 -6.99 21.62
N VAL A 693 -33.14 -6.57 21.47
CA VAL A 693 -33.55 -5.60 20.45
C VAL A 693 -34.26 -4.42 21.11
N TRP A 694 -33.94 -3.20 20.70
CA TRP A 694 -34.66 -1.98 21.12
C TRP A 694 -35.16 -1.20 19.92
N ILE A 695 -36.47 -1.02 19.83
CA ILE A 695 -37.12 -0.17 18.83
C ILE A 695 -37.69 1.09 19.52
N THR A 696 -37.19 2.27 19.14
CA THR A 696 -37.48 3.58 19.76
C THR A 696 -37.75 4.66 18.70
N ASP A 697 -38.31 5.79 19.10
CA ASP A 697 -38.41 7.02 18.30
C ASP A 697 -39.05 6.80 16.90
N ASN A 698 -40.25 6.20 16.88
CA ASN A 698 -40.97 5.80 15.66
C ASN A 698 -40.22 4.79 14.78
N GLY A 699 -39.37 3.96 15.37
CA GLY A 699 -38.76 2.84 14.67
C GLY A 699 -39.83 1.87 14.17
N LEU A 700 -39.66 1.44 12.93
CA LEU A 700 -40.40 0.40 12.25
C LEU A 700 -39.44 -0.79 12.09
N GLY A 701 -39.95 -1.97 11.75
CA GLY A 701 -39.06 -3.09 11.51
C GLY A 701 -39.80 -4.40 11.60
N THR A 702 -39.25 -5.41 10.94
CA THR A 702 -39.82 -6.75 10.86
C THR A 702 -38.80 -7.74 11.41
N ILE A 703 -39.13 -8.40 12.51
CA ILE A 703 -38.27 -9.37 13.20
C ILE A 703 -38.98 -10.73 13.09
N GLU A 704 -38.39 -11.65 12.34
CA GLU A 704 -39.02 -12.93 12.01
C GLU A 704 -38.10 -14.11 12.33
N ASP A 705 -38.66 -15.19 12.85
CA ASP A 705 -37.91 -16.45 13.08
C ASP A 705 -36.62 -16.27 13.91
N CYS A 706 -36.59 -15.29 14.82
CA CYS A 706 -35.40 -14.97 15.62
C CYS A 706 -35.43 -15.59 17.03
N ASP A 707 -34.24 -15.94 17.53
CA ASP A 707 -34.01 -16.37 18.90
C ASP A 707 -33.38 -15.24 19.72
N ILE A 708 -34.06 -14.78 20.77
CA ILE A 708 -33.61 -13.66 21.59
C ILE A 708 -33.55 -14.09 23.06
N TYR A 709 -32.35 -14.27 23.62
CA TYR A 709 -32.20 -14.91 24.94
C TYR A 709 -30.99 -14.43 25.75
N GLY A 710 -30.96 -14.70 27.06
CA GLY A 710 -29.78 -14.40 27.92
C GLY A 710 -29.46 -12.91 28.17
N ASN A 711 -30.13 -12.01 27.45
CA ASN A 711 -29.94 -10.56 27.55
C ASN A 711 -30.23 -10.04 28.96
N THR A 712 -29.46 -9.04 29.39
CA THR A 712 -29.46 -8.58 30.79
C THR A 712 -30.63 -7.66 31.13
N TYR A 713 -31.20 -6.97 30.14
CA TYR A 713 -32.45 -6.22 30.28
C TYR A 713 -33.61 -6.99 29.63
N SER A 714 -34.45 -6.33 28.84
CA SER A 714 -35.55 -7.00 28.12
C SER A 714 -35.07 -7.76 26.89
N GLY A 715 -35.75 -8.85 26.52
CA GLY A 715 -35.49 -9.48 25.22
C GLY A 715 -35.73 -8.48 24.08
N VAL A 716 -36.94 -7.92 24.04
CA VAL A 716 -37.31 -6.83 23.11
C VAL A 716 -37.91 -5.66 23.88
N GLN A 717 -37.49 -4.44 23.56
CA GLN A 717 -38.09 -3.19 24.04
C GLN A 717 -38.70 -2.40 22.89
N ILE A 718 -39.91 -1.89 23.05
CA ILE A 718 -40.63 -1.06 22.07
C ILE A 718 -41.13 0.20 22.78
N ASP A 719 -40.71 1.38 22.33
CA ASP A 719 -41.15 2.63 22.93
C ASP A 719 -41.27 3.83 21.98
N LYS A 720 -41.80 4.93 22.50
CA LYS A 720 -41.92 6.23 21.84
C LYS A 720 -42.57 6.16 20.46
N GLY A 721 -43.77 5.58 20.40
CA GLY A 721 -44.56 5.47 19.17
C GLY A 721 -44.06 4.42 18.17
N SER A 722 -43.02 3.66 18.51
CA SER A 722 -42.50 2.61 17.63
C SER A 722 -43.54 1.51 17.37
N ASN A 723 -43.54 1.00 16.14
CA ASN A 723 -44.54 0.05 15.65
C ASN A 723 -43.92 -1.09 14.82
N PRO A 724 -43.09 -1.94 15.44
CA PRO A 724 -42.47 -3.07 14.76
C PRO A 724 -43.43 -4.26 14.63
N MET A 725 -43.10 -5.20 13.75
CA MET A 725 -43.76 -6.50 13.61
C MET A 725 -42.80 -7.60 14.04
N LEU A 726 -43.21 -8.40 15.02
CA LEU A 726 -42.50 -9.59 15.48
C LEU A 726 -43.32 -10.81 15.08
N ARG A 727 -42.70 -11.75 14.37
CA ARG A 727 -43.37 -12.97 13.91
C ARG A 727 -42.53 -14.19 14.23
N THR A 728 -43.14 -15.28 14.70
CA THR A 728 -42.48 -16.58 14.89
C THR A 728 -41.19 -16.54 15.73
N CYS A 729 -41.04 -15.55 16.62
CA CYS A 729 -39.84 -15.34 17.42
C CYS A 729 -39.90 -16.10 18.75
N ARG A 730 -38.74 -16.52 19.25
CA ARG A 730 -38.59 -17.15 20.57
C ARG A 730 -37.79 -16.23 21.49
N LEU A 731 -38.40 -15.81 22.59
CA LEU A 731 -37.80 -14.91 23.57
C LEU A 731 -37.73 -15.59 24.94
N TYR A 732 -36.53 -16.00 25.34
CA TYR A 732 -36.40 -16.88 26.50
C TYR A 732 -35.18 -16.66 27.38
N ASP A 733 -35.24 -17.17 28.60
CA ASP A 733 -34.14 -17.15 29.58
C ASP A 733 -33.47 -15.77 29.77
N GLY A 734 -34.23 -14.69 29.58
CA GLY A 734 -33.80 -13.32 29.83
C GLY A 734 -33.68 -13.02 31.33
N LYS A 735 -32.80 -12.09 31.69
CA LYS A 735 -32.61 -11.66 33.09
C LYS A 735 -33.68 -10.68 33.57
N GLN A 736 -34.47 -10.09 32.66
CA GLN A 736 -35.64 -9.28 33.01
C GLN A 736 -36.91 -9.67 32.21
N THR A 737 -37.64 -8.68 31.69
CA THR A 737 -38.91 -8.84 30.99
C THR A 737 -38.68 -9.40 29.57
N GLY A 738 -39.43 -10.40 29.13
CA GLY A 738 -39.30 -10.91 27.77
C GLY A 738 -39.52 -9.82 26.72
N ILE A 739 -40.69 -9.17 26.76
CA ILE A 739 -41.03 -8.03 25.90
C ILE A 739 -41.56 -6.85 26.71
N LEU A 740 -40.92 -5.69 26.58
CA LEU A 740 -41.26 -4.46 27.28
C LEU A 740 -41.80 -3.41 26.29
N ILE A 741 -43.06 -3.01 26.43
CA ILE A 741 -43.73 -2.06 25.52
C ILE A 741 -44.22 -0.86 26.35
N ILE A 742 -43.57 0.30 26.15
CA ILE A 742 -43.73 1.49 26.99
C ILE A 742 -43.84 2.77 26.16
N ASP A 743 -44.19 3.89 26.81
CA ASP A 743 -44.18 5.24 26.23
C ASP A 743 -44.89 5.33 24.85
N ASN A 744 -46.15 4.87 24.79
CA ASN A 744 -46.98 4.78 23.58
C ASN A 744 -46.46 3.82 22.50
N GLY A 745 -45.74 2.76 22.87
CA GLY A 745 -45.38 1.69 21.95
C GLY A 745 -46.62 0.99 21.38
N LEU A 746 -46.59 0.67 20.09
CA LEU A 746 -47.65 -0.04 19.39
C LEU A 746 -47.18 -1.47 19.16
N GLY A 747 -46.76 -1.84 17.96
CA GLY A 747 -46.14 -3.12 17.67
C GLY A 747 -47.16 -4.28 17.56
N THR A 748 -46.85 -5.22 16.67
CA THR A 748 -47.65 -6.43 16.44
C THR A 748 -46.77 -7.65 16.67
N LEU A 749 -47.22 -8.55 17.54
CA LEU A 749 -46.54 -9.81 17.88
C LEU A 749 -47.43 -10.96 17.44
N GLU A 750 -46.94 -11.79 16.53
CA GLU A 750 -47.66 -12.92 15.95
C GLU A 750 -46.85 -14.21 16.12
N ASP A 751 -47.50 -15.28 16.58
CA ASP A 751 -46.88 -16.62 16.68
C ASP A 751 -45.59 -16.68 17.52
N CYS A 752 -45.45 -15.80 18.52
CA CYS A 752 -44.23 -15.70 19.33
C CYS A 752 -44.29 -16.55 20.60
N ASP A 753 -43.15 -17.15 20.97
CA ASP A 753 -42.96 -17.90 22.21
C ASP A 753 -42.14 -17.09 23.21
N ILE A 754 -42.68 -16.84 24.40
CA ILE A 754 -42.06 -16.00 25.43
C ILE A 754 -42.02 -16.79 26.73
N TYR A 755 -40.84 -17.28 27.14
CA TYR A 755 -40.76 -18.22 28.26
C TYR A 755 -39.47 -18.16 29.09
N GLY A 756 -39.47 -18.73 30.30
CA GLY A 756 -38.25 -18.84 31.13
C GLY A 756 -37.67 -17.52 31.67
N ASN A 757 -38.19 -16.37 31.23
CA ASN A 757 -37.73 -15.03 31.62
C ASN A 757 -37.83 -14.82 33.14
N THR A 758 -36.83 -14.15 33.70
CA THR A 758 -36.69 -13.99 35.16
C THR A 758 -37.72 -13.03 35.75
N TYR A 759 -38.24 -12.11 34.94
CA TYR A 759 -39.30 -11.20 35.35
C TYR A 759 -40.57 -11.44 34.54
N ARG A 760 -41.21 -10.39 34.03
CA ARG A 760 -42.49 -10.50 33.33
C ARG A 760 -42.29 -11.15 31.96
N GLY A 761 -43.24 -11.94 31.48
CA GLY A 761 -43.21 -12.38 30.07
C GLY A 761 -43.36 -11.18 29.14
N VAL A 762 -44.47 -10.45 29.29
CA VAL A 762 -44.77 -9.23 28.54
C VAL A 762 -45.20 -8.11 29.49
N GLU A 763 -44.74 -6.88 29.22
CA GLU A 763 -45.18 -5.68 29.91
C GLU A 763 -45.71 -4.64 28.93
N ILE A 764 -46.88 -4.09 29.22
CA ILE A 764 -47.55 -3.04 28.44
C ILE A 764 -47.84 -1.89 29.39
N SER A 765 -47.17 -0.75 29.21
CA SER A 765 -47.35 0.38 30.11
C SER A 765 -47.28 1.75 29.43
N LYS A 766 -47.62 2.79 30.18
CA LYS A 766 -47.54 4.21 29.78
C LYS A 766 -48.23 4.49 28.44
N GLY A 767 -49.51 4.15 28.36
CA GLY A 767 -50.35 4.40 27.18
C GLY A 767 -50.08 3.48 25.99
N SER A 768 -49.20 2.48 26.12
CA SER A 768 -48.88 1.56 25.03
C SER A 768 -50.08 0.70 24.61
N ASN A 769 -50.17 0.43 23.31
CA ASN A 769 -51.29 -0.28 22.69
C ASN A 769 -50.83 -1.31 21.62
N PRO A 770 -50.11 -2.36 22.04
CA PRO A 770 -49.68 -3.44 21.15
C PRO A 770 -50.81 -4.38 20.76
N THR A 771 -50.58 -5.16 19.71
CA THR A 771 -51.41 -6.33 19.38
C THR A 771 -50.59 -7.61 19.51
N LEU A 772 -51.06 -8.55 20.31
CA LEU A 772 -50.50 -9.89 20.48
C LEU A 772 -51.50 -10.91 19.93
N ARG A 773 -51.07 -11.76 19.00
CA ARG A 773 -51.89 -12.77 18.33
C ARG A 773 -51.20 -14.12 18.35
N ASN A 774 -51.93 -15.16 18.73
CA ASN A 774 -51.43 -16.55 18.74
C ASN A 774 -50.08 -16.73 19.47
N CYS A 775 -49.82 -15.92 20.49
CA CYS A 775 -48.56 -15.96 21.24
C CYS A 775 -48.67 -16.91 22.44
N ARG A 776 -47.57 -17.57 22.79
CA ARG A 776 -47.46 -18.43 23.97
C ARG A 776 -46.54 -17.78 25.01
N ILE A 777 -47.08 -17.44 26.18
CA ILE A 777 -46.35 -16.79 27.27
C ILE A 777 -46.33 -17.72 28.47
N TYR A 778 -45.21 -18.41 28.71
CA TYR A 778 -45.22 -19.53 29.65
C TYR A 778 -43.96 -19.73 30.49
N ASP A 779 -44.08 -20.50 31.58
CA ASP A 779 -42.98 -20.90 32.45
C ASP A 779 -42.06 -19.74 32.91
N GLY A 780 -42.61 -18.52 33.00
CA GLY A 780 -41.92 -17.34 33.51
C GLY A 780 -41.75 -17.37 35.04
N LYS A 781 -40.69 -16.75 35.54
CA LYS A 781 -40.41 -16.66 36.99
C LYS A 781 -41.21 -15.56 37.69
N SER A 782 -41.96 -14.73 36.94
CA SER A 782 -42.85 -13.69 37.47
C SER A 782 -44.26 -13.76 36.83
N PHE A 783 -44.90 -12.61 36.62
CA PHE A 783 -46.17 -12.47 35.90
C PHE A 783 -46.02 -12.87 34.43
N GLY A 784 -47.03 -13.52 33.86
CA GLY A 784 -47.05 -13.78 32.41
C GLY A 784 -47.12 -12.46 31.63
N ILE A 785 -48.21 -11.71 31.82
CA ILE A 785 -48.43 -10.40 31.19
C ILE A 785 -48.80 -9.36 32.25
N LEU A 786 -48.13 -8.22 32.24
CA LEU A 786 -48.41 -7.08 33.11
C LEU A 786 -48.85 -5.86 32.28
N ILE A 787 -50.03 -5.32 32.56
CA ILE A 787 -50.61 -4.16 31.87
C ILE A 787 -50.91 -3.07 32.90
N ILE A 788 -50.16 -1.97 32.85
CA ILE A 788 -50.17 -0.90 33.87
C ILE A 788 -50.10 0.49 33.23
N ASP A 789 -50.12 1.58 34.02
CA ASP A 789 -50.00 2.96 33.56
C ASP A 789 -50.80 3.29 32.27
N ASN A 790 -52.12 3.08 32.29
CA ASN A 790 -53.02 3.32 31.15
C ASN A 790 -52.72 2.45 29.90
N GLY A 791 -52.15 1.25 30.05
CA GLY A 791 -51.95 0.32 28.94
C GLY A 791 -53.26 -0.16 28.31
N LEU A 792 -53.29 -0.31 26.98
CA LEU A 792 -54.52 -0.60 26.21
C LEU A 792 -54.50 -1.90 25.40
N GLY A 793 -53.35 -2.55 25.23
CA GLY A 793 -53.11 -3.56 24.21
C GLY A 793 -54.18 -4.64 23.99
N THR A 794 -54.16 -5.22 22.78
CA THR A 794 -55.07 -6.29 22.35
C THR A 794 -54.36 -7.64 22.39
N LEU A 795 -54.95 -8.61 23.09
CA LEU A 795 -54.49 -9.99 23.20
C LEU A 795 -55.52 -10.90 22.53
N GLU A 796 -55.14 -11.61 21.49
CA GLU A 796 -56.01 -12.47 20.70
C GLU A 796 -55.42 -13.88 20.58
N ASP A 797 -56.22 -14.90 20.89
CA ASP A 797 -55.83 -16.31 20.68
C ASP A 797 -54.51 -16.70 21.38
N CYS A 798 -54.16 -16.03 22.49
CA CYS A 798 -52.89 -16.27 23.20
C CYS A 798 -53.04 -17.33 24.31
N ASP A 799 -51.97 -18.09 24.52
CA ASP A 799 -51.84 -19.06 25.62
C ASP A 799 -50.89 -18.54 26.68
N ILE A 800 -51.35 -18.47 27.93
CA ILE A 800 -50.58 -17.93 29.05
C ILE A 800 -50.59 -18.95 30.19
N TYR A 801 -49.48 -19.65 30.42
CA TYR A 801 -49.49 -20.79 31.36
C TYR A 801 -48.19 -21.02 32.13
N GLY A 802 -48.22 -21.79 33.22
CA GLY A 802 -47.00 -22.19 33.94
C GLY A 802 -46.22 -21.08 34.67
N ASN A 803 -46.64 -19.81 34.54
CA ASN A 803 -45.99 -18.65 35.15
C ASN A 803 -46.06 -18.69 36.69
N THR A 804 -45.00 -18.22 37.34
CA THR A 804 -44.84 -18.32 38.81
C THR A 804 -45.76 -17.38 39.58
N TYR A 805 -46.14 -16.24 38.99
CA TYR A 805 -47.14 -15.32 39.55
C TYR A 805 -48.40 -15.33 38.67
N SER A 806 -49.21 -14.27 38.74
CA SER A 806 -50.45 -14.21 37.99
C SER A 806 -50.20 -14.30 36.48
N GLY A 807 -51.08 -15.00 35.76
CA GLY A 807 -51.01 -15.11 34.31
C GLY A 807 -51.11 -13.74 33.64
N VAL A 808 -52.18 -12.99 33.95
CA VAL A 808 -52.36 -11.60 33.47
C VAL A 808 -52.64 -10.67 34.64
N VAL A 809 -52.02 -9.48 34.63
CA VAL A 809 -52.29 -8.40 35.58
C VAL A 809 -52.73 -7.14 34.83
N ILE A 810 -53.81 -6.50 35.28
CA ILE A 810 -54.34 -5.24 34.73
C ILE A 810 -54.43 -4.24 35.89
N SER A 811 -53.69 -3.14 35.81
CA SER A 811 -53.57 -2.15 36.89
C SER A 811 -53.65 -0.71 36.38
N GLU A 812 -53.75 0.26 37.29
CA GLU A 812 -53.45 1.67 37.03
C GLU A 812 -54.20 2.24 35.82
N ALA A 813 -55.54 2.16 35.87
CA ALA A 813 -56.46 2.61 34.83
C ALA A 813 -56.29 1.94 33.44
N SER A 814 -55.50 0.86 33.35
CA SER A 814 -55.31 0.11 32.11
C SER A 814 -56.62 -0.53 31.62
N ASN A 815 -56.80 -0.54 30.30
CA ASN A 815 -58.01 -1.01 29.65
C ASN A 815 -57.72 -1.89 28.42
N PRO A 816 -57.10 -3.06 28.59
CA PRO A 816 -56.78 -3.96 27.50
C PRO A 816 -57.98 -4.72 26.96
N THR A 817 -57.88 -5.22 25.72
CA THR A 817 -58.85 -6.15 25.14
C THR A 817 -58.24 -7.54 25.07
N ILE A 818 -58.82 -8.52 25.76
CA ILE A 818 -58.36 -9.91 25.79
C ILE A 818 -59.43 -10.80 25.18
N ARG A 819 -59.14 -11.49 24.08
CA ARG A 819 -60.13 -12.26 23.32
C ARG A 819 -59.59 -13.66 23.03
N ARG A 820 -60.42 -14.68 23.24
CA ARG A 820 -60.10 -16.08 22.89
C ARG A 820 -58.79 -16.61 23.50
N CYS A 821 -58.33 -16.03 24.60
CA CYS A 821 -57.08 -16.43 25.25
C CYS A 821 -57.30 -17.55 26.27
N ARG A 822 -56.32 -18.44 26.42
CA ARG A 822 -56.29 -19.50 27.45
C ARG A 822 -55.28 -19.14 28.53
N ILE A 823 -55.70 -19.06 29.78
CA ILE A 823 -54.85 -18.65 30.91
C ILE A 823 -54.90 -19.73 31.99
N TYR A 824 -53.86 -20.56 32.07
CA TYR A 824 -53.96 -21.81 32.82
C TYR A 824 -52.69 -22.33 33.50
N ASP A 825 -52.85 -23.26 34.44
CA ASP A 825 -51.75 -23.98 35.12
C ASP A 825 -50.62 -23.09 35.70
N GLY A 826 -50.90 -21.80 35.98
CA GLY A 826 -49.97 -20.89 36.64
C GLY A 826 -49.97 -21.05 38.17
N LYS A 827 -48.88 -20.66 38.83
CA LYS A 827 -48.76 -20.73 40.29
C LYS A 827 -49.47 -19.56 41.00
N GLY A 828 -49.69 -18.43 40.31
CA GLY A 828 -50.46 -17.30 40.82
C GLY A 828 -51.95 -17.33 40.48
N ASN A 829 -52.56 -16.15 40.44
CA ASN A 829 -53.94 -16.01 39.94
C ASN A 829 -53.97 -16.21 38.42
N GLY A 830 -55.08 -16.65 37.84
CA GLY A 830 -55.24 -16.60 36.39
C GLY A 830 -55.14 -15.16 35.89
N ILE A 831 -56.05 -14.30 36.37
CA ILE A 831 -56.07 -12.87 36.07
C ILE A 831 -56.22 -12.05 37.35
N TRP A 832 -55.46 -10.97 37.49
CA TRP A 832 -55.56 -10.03 38.60
C TRP A 832 -55.78 -8.59 38.09
N ILE A 833 -56.93 -8.01 38.41
CA ILE A 833 -57.33 -6.65 37.99
C ILE A 833 -57.42 -5.76 39.24
N LYS A 834 -56.62 -4.70 39.27
CA LYS A 834 -56.46 -3.81 40.43
C LYS A 834 -56.30 -2.34 40.03
N ASP A 835 -56.27 -1.46 41.02
CA ASP A 835 -55.91 -0.04 40.90
C ASP A 835 -56.63 0.70 39.75
N ASN A 836 -57.96 0.64 39.73
CA ASN A 836 -58.85 1.18 38.68
C ASN A 836 -58.74 0.49 37.32
N GLY A 837 -58.23 -0.73 37.24
CA GLY A 837 -58.20 -1.52 36.01
C GLY A 837 -59.61 -1.74 35.43
N LEU A 838 -59.73 -1.54 34.12
CA LEU A 838 -60.98 -1.75 33.37
C LEU A 838 -60.85 -3.07 32.62
N GLY A 839 -60.46 -3.08 31.35
CA GLY A 839 -60.20 -4.29 30.60
C GLY A 839 -61.48 -4.99 30.13
N THR A 840 -61.45 -5.48 28.89
CA THR A 840 -62.54 -6.24 28.26
C THR A 840 -62.06 -7.64 27.90
N LEU A 841 -62.64 -8.65 28.54
CA LEU A 841 -62.33 -10.06 28.30
C LEU A 841 -63.49 -10.72 27.56
N GLU A 842 -63.23 -11.30 26.39
CA GLU A 842 -64.23 -12.00 25.59
C GLU A 842 -63.77 -13.43 25.23
N TYR A 843 -64.62 -14.44 25.45
CA TYR A 843 -64.31 -15.83 25.06
C TYR A 843 -63.01 -16.42 25.65
N CYS A 844 -62.56 -15.94 26.81
CA CYS A 844 -61.33 -16.43 27.43
C CYS A 844 -61.61 -17.65 28.33
N ASP A 845 -60.70 -18.61 28.33
CA ASP A 845 -60.74 -19.80 29.18
C ASP A 845 -59.65 -19.71 30.25
N ILE A 846 -60.04 -19.67 31.52
CA ILE A 846 -59.15 -19.54 32.68
C ILE A 846 -59.31 -20.80 33.54
N TYR A 847 -58.26 -21.60 33.69
CA TYR A 847 -58.37 -22.87 34.42
C TYR A 847 -57.08 -23.37 35.06
N GLY A 848 -57.15 -24.27 36.05
CA GLY A 848 -55.97 -24.99 36.56
C GLY A 848 -54.93 -24.17 37.35
N ASN A 849 -55.04 -22.84 37.40
CA ASN A 849 -54.16 -21.98 38.19
C ASN A 849 -54.24 -22.32 39.69
N THR A 850 -53.10 -22.31 40.40
CA THR A 850 -52.99 -22.78 41.79
C THR A 850 -53.50 -21.79 42.84
N SER A 851 -53.84 -20.55 42.44
CA SER A 851 -54.54 -19.54 43.27
C SER A 851 -55.98 -19.31 42.78
N LEU A 852 -56.46 -18.06 42.74
CA LEU A 852 -57.77 -17.66 42.22
C LEU A 852 -57.75 -17.66 40.68
N GLY A 853 -58.87 -17.99 40.04
CA GLY A 853 -59.01 -17.79 38.60
C GLY A 853 -58.99 -16.30 38.21
N LEU A 854 -59.75 -15.48 38.93
CA LEU A 854 -59.88 -14.05 38.70
C LEU A 854 -59.95 -13.28 40.04
N GLN A 855 -59.07 -12.30 40.23
CA GLN A 855 -59.11 -11.38 41.38
C GLN A 855 -59.36 -9.95 40.91
N ILE A 856 -60.32 -9.24 41.52
CA ILE A 856 -60.70 -7.86 41.18
C ILE A 856 -60.73 -7.02 42.46
N ASN A 857 -59.89 -5.98 42.56
CA ASN A 857 -59.81 -5.11 43.73
C ASN A 857 -59.53 -3.63 43.37
N ASN A 858 -59.52 -2.75 44.38
CA ASN A 858 -59.15 -1.34 44.26
C ASN A 858 -59.91 -0.58 43.14
N ASN A 859 -61.25 -0.54 43.25
CA ASN A 859 -62.15 0.19 42.33
C ASN A 859 -62.06 -0.22 40.84
N SER A 860 -61.66 -1.46 40.59
CA SER A 860 -61.56 -2.02 39.23
C SER A 860 -62.89 -2.51 38.69
N ASN A 861 -63.20 -2.20 37.43
CA ASN A 861 -64.50 -2.43 36.81
C ASN A 861 -64.41 -3.09 35.41
N PRO A 862 -63.90 -4.34 35.32
CA PRO A 862 -63.78 -5.06 34.05
C PRO A 862 -65.10 -5.49 33.43
N THR A 863 -65.08 -5.69 32.11
CA THR A 863 -66.16 -6.36 31.37
C THR A 863 -65.73 -7.75 30.93
N LEU A 864 -66.45 -8.78 31.37
CA LEU A 864 -66.22 -10.17 30.96
C LEU A 864 -67.44 -10.70 30.19
N ARG A 865 -67.20 -11.26 29.01
CA ARG A 865 -68.24 -11.79 28.11
C ARG A 865 -67.88 -13.18 27.64
N ARG A 866 -68.77 -14.16 27.84
CA ARG A 866 -68.60 -15.55 27.37
C ARG A 866 -67.27 -16.20 27.80
N CYS A 867 -66.71 -15.80 28.94
CA CYS A 867 -65.49 -16.39 29.48
C CYS A 867 -65.82 -17.62 30.35
N ARG A 868 -64.91 -18.59 30.39
CA ARG A 868 -65.00 -19.77 31.26
C ARG A 868 -63.94 -19.68 32.36
N ILE A 869 -64.34 -19.91 33.60
CA ILE A 869 -63.43 -19.92 34.76
C ILE A 869 -63.67 -21.19 35.56
N GLU A 870 -62.73 -22.13 35.51
CA GLU A 870 -62.93 -23.47 36.07
C GLU A 870 -61.69 -24.14 36.70
N LYS A 871 -61.91 -25.13 37.56
CA LYS A 871 -60.85 -26.01 38.11
C LYS A 871 -59.76 -25.28 38.93
N HIS A 872 -60.14 -24.31 39.76
CA HIS A 872 -59.24 -23.64 40.71
C HIS A 872 -59.36 -24.22 42.14
N PRO A 873 -58.25 -24.28 42.91
CA PRO A 873 -58.24 -24.79 44.30
C PRO A 873 -58.83 -23.79 45.33
N PHE A 874 -58.93 -22.51 44.99
CA PHE A 874 -59.58 -21.44 45.75
C PHE A 874 -60.90 -20.99 45.06
N PRO A 875 -61.71 -20.08 45.66
CA PRO A 875 -62.85 -19.50 44.94
C PRO A 875 -62.41 -18.95 43.57
N GLY A 876 -63.00 -19.43 42.48
CA GLY A 876 -62.52 -19.09 41.14
C GLY A 876 -62.60 -17.60 40.80
N ILE A 877 -63.39 -16.82 41.55
CA ILE A 877 -63.46 -15.35 41.46
C ILE A 877 -63.44 -14.75 42.87
N GLN A 878 -62.64 -13.69 43.07
CA GLN A 878 -62.70 -12.79 44.24
C GLN A 878 -62.89 -11.34 43.79
N ILE A 879 -63.87 -10.63 44.37
CA ILE A 879 -64.17 -9.22 44.08
C ILE A 879 -64.22 -8.40 45.38
N GLU A 880 -63.45 -7.31 45.46
CA GLU A 880 -63.45 -6.38 46.59
C GLU A 880 -64.71 -5.51 46.64
N GLU A 881 -65.04 -5.01 47.83
CA GLU A 881 -66.12 -4.04 48.05
C GLU A 881 -65.83 -2.72 47.30
N GLY A 882 -66.77 -2.24 46.50
CA GLY A 882 -66.61 -1.03 45.68
C GLY A 882 -66.38 -1.31 44.19
N CYS A 883 -65.92 -2.52 43.83
CA CYS A 883 -65.78 -2.94 42.44
C CYS A 883 -67.13 -3.38 41.85
N ASN A 884 -67.41 -2.98 40.60
CA ASN A 884 -68.63 -3.27 39.85
C ASN A 884 -68.32 -3.89 38.46
N PRO A 885 -67.67 -5.07 38.42
CA PRO A 885 -67.42 -5.76 37.16
C PRO A 885 -68.72 -6.18 36.46
N LEU A 886 -68.70 -6.25 35.13
CA LEU A 886 -69.82 -6.70 34.30
C LEU A 886 -69.55 -8.09 33.75
N PHE A 887 -70.29 -9.11 34.23
CA PHE A 887 -70.27 -10.45 33.66
C PHE A 887 -71.47 -10.69 32.75
N ARG A 888 -71.24 -11.13 31.50
CA ARG A 888 -72.30 -11.53 30.56
C ARG A 888 -72.02 -12.91 29.97
N ARG A 889 -72.97 -13.84 30.13
CA ARG A 889 -72.89 -15.20 29.54
C ARG A 889 -71.61 -15.96 29.91
N CYS A 890 -71.02 -15.71 31.07
CA CYS A 890 -69.80 -16.37 31.54
C CYS A 890 -70.14 -17.69 32.26
N ILE A 891 -69.24 -18.67 32.18
CA ILE A 891 -69.38 -20.00 32.79
C ILE A 891 -68.41 -20.12 33.97
N LEU A 892 -68.93 -20.54 35.13
CA LEU A 892 -68.17 -20.76 36.35
C LEU A 892 -68.38 -22.20 36.81
N LYS A 893 -67.36 -23.06 36.71
CA LYS A 893 -67.51 -24.51 36.95
C LYS A 893 -66.37 -25.05 37.83
N SER A 894 -66.71 -25.90 38.81
CA SER A 894 -65.73 -26.69 39.60
C SER A 894 -64.55 -25.91 40.20
N ASN A 895 -64.78 -24.73 40.76
CA ASN A 895 -63.79 -24.08 41.64
C ASN A 895 -64.09 -24.58 43.05
N ARG A 896 -63.16 -25.30 43.69
CA ARG A 896 -63.46 -26.03 44.93
C ARG A 896 -64.12 -25.09 45.95
N PRO A 897 -65.40 -25.28 46.34
CA PRO A 897 -65.83 -24.84 47.65
C PRO A 897 -65.02 -25.68 48.63
N PHE A 898 -64.49 -25.04 49.67
CA PHE A 898 -64.12 -25.79 50.85
C PHE A 898 -65.35 -26.60 51.27
N TYR A 899 -65.27 -27.93 51.27
CA TYR A 899 -65.73 -28.80 52.36
C TYR A 899 -65.52 -30.30 52.06
N LEU A 900 -64.90 -30.96 53.05
CA LEU A 900 -64.89 -32.40 53.40
C LEU A 900 -64.07 -33.40 52.55
N GLY A 901 -62.89 -33.77 53.07
CA GLY A 901 -62.41 -35.17 53.09
C GLY A 901 -62.65 -35.71 54.51
N ILE A 902 -63.76 -36.43 54.75
CA ILE A 902 -63.93 -37.88 54.62
C ILE A 902 -63.46 -38.64 55.87
N ALA A 903 -64.51 -39.06 56.61
CA ALA A 903 -64.72 -40.40 57.14
C ALA A 903 -63.60 -41.00 58.02
N GLY A 904 -63.72 -40.66 59.31
CA GLY A 904 -63.33 -41.52 60.41
C GLY A 904 -64.46 -41.58 61.44
N ILE A 905 -65.70 -41.82 61.00
CA ILE A 905 -66.77 -42.48 61.75
C ILE A 905 -67.88 -42.88 60.75
N LEU A 906 -67.81 -44.16 60.40
CA LEU A 906 -68.90 -45.10 60.06
C LEU A 906 -69.57 -45.03 58.68
N SER A 907 -68.95 -45.79 57.78
CA SER A 907 -69.58 -46.60 56.75
C SER A 907 -70.52 -47.67 57.34
N LEU A 908 -71.77 -47.74 56.87
CA LEU A 908 -72.34 -48.89 56.13
C LEU A 908 -73.88 -48.77 56.04
N SER A 909 -74.34 -48.75 54.79
CA SER A 909 -75.42 -49.58 54.25
C SER A 909 -76.81 -49.59 54.87
N ILE A 910 -77.74 -49.16 54.01
CA ILE A 910 -79.06 -49.76 53.76
C ILE A 910 -80.15 -49.38 54.79
N ALA A 911 -81.16 -48.66 54.31
CA ALA A 911 -82.52 -48.76 54.87
C ALA A 911 -82.86 -50.26 54.90
N ILE A 912 -83.18 -50.91 56.02
CA ILE A 912 -84.28 -50.65 56.96
C ILE A 912 -83.89 -51.23 58.37
N PRO A 913 -84.76 -51.18 59.40
CA PRO A 913 -84.47 -50.68 60.75
C PRO A 913 -83.70 -51.67 61.68
N VAL A 914 -83.41 -51.22 62.92
CA VAL A 914 -83.30 -52.00 64.19
C VAL A 914 -81.98 -51.78 64.99
N ALA A 915 -82.12 -51.02 66.08
CA ALA A 915 -81.71 -51.29 67.47
C ALA A 915 -80.25 -51.32 67.98
N ILE A 916 -80.07 -50.50 69.04
CA ILE A 916 -79.48 -50.83 70.37
C ILE A 916 -77.93 -50.91 70.50
N ALA A 917 -77.40 -49.81 71.03
CA ALA A 917 -76.79 -49.66 72.37
C ALA A 917 -75.42 -50.26 72.74
N ARG A 918 -74.72 -49.40 73.52
CA ARG A 918 -73.79 -49.66 74.65
C ARG A 918 -72.34 -50.04 74.36
N GLY A 919 -71.47 -49.18 74.89
CA GLY A 919 -70.23 -49.57 75.59
C GLY A 919 -69.01 -49.69 74.68
N LEU A 920 -68.09 -48.73 74.65
CA LEU A 920 -66.94 -48.61 75.58
C LEU A 920 -66.02 -49.86 75.45
N VAL A 921 -64.72 -49.75 75.10
CA VAL A 921 -63.61 -49.67 76.08
C VAL A 921 -62.21 -49.75 75.39
N ILE A 922 -61.31 -48.80 75.72
CA ILE A 922 -59.80 -48.85 75.85
C ILE A 922 -58.93 -48.91 74.55
N THR A 923 -58.03 -47.98 74.13
CA THR A 923 -56.94 -47.06 74.64
C THR A 923 -55.65 -47.71 75.12
N PRO A 924 -54.44 -47.47 74.53
CA PRO A 924 -53.46 -46.54 75.15
C PRO A 924 -52.37 -45.92 74.22
N THR A 925 -52.09 -44.61 74.21
CA THR A 925 -51.18 -43.83 75.11
C THR A 925 -49.68 -43.85 74.76
N ILE A 926 -49.23 -43.03 73.79
CA ILE A 926 -47.84 -42.47 73.77
C ILE A 926 -47.79 -40.94 73.55
N ALA A 927 -48.77 -40.27 72.95
CA ALA A 927 -48.62 -38.82 72.70
C ALA A 927 -49.15 -37.90 73.83
N VAL A 928 -50.04 -38.38 74.71
CA VAL A 928 -50.72 -37.56 75.74
C VAL A 928 -50.06 -37.61 77.12
N ALA A 929 -49.16 -38.58 77.37
CA ALA A 929 -48.46 -38.67 78.65
C ALA A 929 -47.42 -37.53 78.85
N LEU A 930 -46.96 -36.87 77.79
CA LEU A 930 -46.06 -35.71 77.87
C LEU A 930 -46.76 -34.36 78.11
N ALA A 931 -48.07 -34.22 77.87
CA ALA A 931 -48.77 -32.97 78.17
C ALA A 931 -49.39 -32.97 79.59
N VAL A 932 -49.74 -34.15 80.13
CA VAL A 932 -50.44 -34.28 81.41
C VAL A 932 -49.50 -34.40 82.62
N ILE A 933 -48.21 -34.75 82.44
CA ILE A 933 -47.25 -34.74 83.55
C ILE A 933 -46.82 -33.32 83.97
N GLY A 934 -47.04 -32.28 83.15
CA GLY A 934 -46.88 -30.87 83.54
C GLY A 934 -48.07 -30.25 84.29
N PHE A 935 -49.20 -30.96 84.35
CA PHE A 935 -50.30 -30.72 85.30
C PHE A 935 -49.81 -30.83 86.77
N VAL A 936 -48.58 -31.28 87.00
CA VAL A 936 -47.95 -31.22 88.32
C VAL A 936 -47.51 -29.79 88.70
N PHE A 937 -47.33 -28.86 87.75
CA PHE A 937 -47.25 -27.43 88.09
C PHE A 937 -48.60 -26.74 88.21
N TYR A 938 -49.69 -27.35 87.73
CA TYR A 938 -51.05 -26.87 87.97
C TYR A 938 -51.40 -26.74 89.48
N LYS A 939 -50.56 -27.27 90.39
CA LYS A 939 -50.71 -27.07 91.84
C LYS A 939 -49.71 -26.15 92.53
N LEU A 940 -48.67 -25.63 91.87
CA LEU A 940 -47.49 -25.08 92.57
C LEU A 940 -47.30 -23.56 92.59
N ARG A 941 -48.32 -22.72 92.31
CA ARG A 941 -48.34 -21.34 92.86
C ARG A 941 -49.68 -20.61 92.83
N LYS A 942 -50.78 -21.35 93.05
CA LYS A 942 -52.09 -20.74 93.35
C LYS A 942 -52.10 -20.01 94.71
N ASN A 943 -51.08 -20.10 95.57
CA ASN A 943 -50.98 -19.29 96.80
C ASN A 943 -49.53 -19.11 97.31
N ARG A 944 -49.08 -17.84 97.32
CA ARG A 944 -47.98 -17.12 98.03
C ARG A 944 -46.87 -17.89 98.78
N PHE A 945 -45.60 -17.56 98.45
CA PHE A 945 -44.39 -17.29 99.30
C PHE A 945 -43.18 -17.17 98.32
N ASN A 946 -42.49 -16.02 98.13
CA ASN A 946 -41.50 -15.29 98.96
C ASN A 946 -40.40 -16.21 99.52
N LYS A 947 -39.09 -16.00 99.38
CA LYS A 947 -38.20 -14.86 99.11
C LYS A 947 -37.17 -15.32 98.07
N GLN A 948 -36.48 -14.41 97.39
CA GLN A 948 -35.01 -14.22 97.44
C GLN A 948 -34.03 -15.44 97.59
N TYR A 949 -34.43 -16.71 97.53
CA TYR A 949 -33.70 -17.89 98.07
C TYR A 949 -33.44 -19.03 97.05
N ILE A 950 -34.00 -18.97 95.83
CA ILE A 950 -33.39 -19.65 94.65
C ILE A 950 -32.70 -18.62 93.74
N ILE A 951 -32.52 -17.39 94.25
CA ILE A 951 -31.44 -16.52 93.76
C ILE A 951 -30.08 -17.06 94.24
N GLU A 952 -30.05 -17.99 95.21
CA GLU A 952 -28.84 -18.68 95.70
C GLU A 952 -28.68 -20.13 95.24
N ILE A 953 -29.76 -20.83 94.89
CA ILE A 953 -29.61 -22.17 94.34
C ILE A 953 -29.27 -22.00 92.86
N ILE A 954 -27.98 -21.75 92.69
CA ILE A 954 -27.23 -22.43 91.70
C ILE A 954 -27.47 -21.76 90.33
N SER A 955 -27.02 -20.53 90.09
CA SER A 955 -25.63 -20.08 90.32
C SER A 955 -24.57 -21.17 90.04
N LEU A 956 -24.98 -22.30 89.43
CA LEU A 956 -24.14 -23.21 88.71
C LEU A 956 -24.49 -23.10 87.20
N THR A 957 -23.72 -22.55 86.29
CA THR A 957 -22.44 -21.84 86.38
C THR A 957 -21.37 -22.42 87.33
N LEU A 958 -21.53 -23.68 87.74
CA LEU A 958 -20.60 -24.75 87.59
C LEU A 958 -21.41 -25.67 86.69
N VAL A 959 -21.17 -25.67 85.41
CA VAL A 959 -19.86 -26.16 85.12
C VAL A 959 -19.40 -25.27 83.96
N LEU A 960 -18.42 -24.42 84.17
CA LEU A 960 -17.15 -24.99 84.63
C LEU A 960 -16.28 -24.09 85.52
N GLY A 961 -16.71 -22.88 85.89
CA GLY A 961 -15.99 -22.13 86.90
C GLY A 961 -16.29 -20.64 86.92
N ALA A 962 -16.30 -20.10 88.13
CA ALA A 962 -15.86 -18.76 88.53
C ALA A 962 -15.68 -17.66 87.45
N ASN A 963 -16.31 -16.50 87.72
CA ASN A 963 -15.91 -15.11 87.39
C ASN A 963 -16.52 -14.36 86.18
N LEU A 964 -17.36 -13.34 86.51
CA LEU A 964 -17.51 -11.98 85.92
C LEU A 964 -18.17 -11.86 84.51
N GLY A 965 -19.23 -11.10 84.22
CA GLY A 965 -20.07 -10.14 84.96
C GLY A 965 -20.70 -9.11 83.99
N LEU A 966 -22.02 -8.83 84.16
CA LEU A 966 -22.73 -7.53 84.00
C LEU A 966 -22.78 -6.87 82.58
N THR A 967 -23.76 -6.06 82.12
CA THR A 967 -24.99 -5.33 82.56
C THR A 967 -25.53 -4.62 81.27
N PHE A 968 -26.81 -4.54 80.88
CA PHE A 968 -28.05 -3.91 81.43
C PHE A 968 -28.44 -2.58 80.72
N LEU A 969 -29.77 -2.37 80.64
CA LEU A 969 -30.54 -1.09 80.59
C LEU A 969 -30.68 -0.39 79.21
N LEU A 970 -31.85 0.11 78.76
CA LEU A 970 -33.03 0.62 79.49
C LEU A 970 -34.30 0.79 78.60
N SER A 971 -35.48 0.54 79.20
CA SER A 971 -36.81 1.22 79.10
C SER A 971 -37.57 1.35 77.76
N PHE A 972 -38.76 0.72 77.61
CA PHE A 972 -40.15 1.24 77.91
C PHE A 972 -40.65 2.28 76.88
N ASN A 973 -41.88 2.32 76.34
CA ASN A 973 -43.15 1.59 76.44
C ASN A 973 -44.13 2.24 75.40
N ILE A 974 -45.35 1.70 75.22
CA ILE A 974 -46.59 2.31 74.65
C ILE A 974 -47.18 1.69 73.36
N TYR A 975 -46.43 1.11 72.42
CA TYR A 975 -47.05 0.60 71.18
C TYR A 975 -47.68 -0.81 71.26
N SER A 976 -47.41 -1.60 72.30
CA SER A 976 -47.91 -2.98 72.41
C SER A 976 -49.37 -3.10 72.87
N CYS A 977 -49.99 -2.04 73.41
CA CYS A 977 -51.39 -2.06 73.87
C CYS A 977 -52.40 -1.53 72.83
N LEU A 978 -51.96 -0.86 71.76
CA LEU A 978 -52.84 -0.45 70.65
C LEU A 978 -53.11 -1.58 69.64
N ALA A 979 -52.22 -2.58 69.57
CA ALA A 979 -52.38 -3.72 68.66
C ALA A 979 -53.45 -4.74 69.12
N SER A 980 -53.87 -4.69 70.39
CA SER A 980 -54.83 -5.65 70.98
C SER A 980 -56.30 -5.28 70.76
N LEU A 981 -56.60 -4.09 70.21
CA LEU A 981 -57.97 -3.61 69.97
C LEU A 981 -58.43 -3.72 68.50
N VAL A 982 -57.55 -4.08 67.58
CA VAL A 982 -57.90 -4.28 66.16
C VAL A 982 -58.12 -5.77 65.82
N THR A 983 -57.59 -6.68 66.64
CA THR A 983 -57.65 -8.13 66.41
C THR A 983 -58.97 -8.79 66.80
N GLY A 984 -59.86 -8.08 67.52
CA GLY A 984 -61.23 -8.52 67.82
C GLY A 984 -62.25 -8.30 66.70
N TRP A 985 -61.96 -7.42 65.73
CA TRP A 985 -62.87 -7.12 64.60
C TRP A 985 -62.53 -7.92 63.33
N LEU A 986 -61.33 -8.52 63.29
CA LEU A 986 -60.83 -9.31 62.16
C LEU A 986 -61.38 -10.74 62.12
N TRP A 987 -61.99 -11.24 63.20
CA TRP A 987 -62.51 -12.60 63.27
C TRP A 987 -64.00 -12.73 62.86
N GLN A 988 -64.81 -11.67 62.98
CA GLN A 988 -66.18 -11.66 62.43
C GLN A 988 -66.23 -11.22 60.95
N SER A 989 -65.20 -10.52 60.44
CA SER A 989 -65.17 -10.01 59.05
C SER A 989 -64.53 -10.96 58.04
N ARG A 990 -63.70 -11.93 58.46
CA ARG A 990 -62.94 -12.81 57.55
C ARG A 990 -63.61 -14.14 57.19
N LEU A 991 -64.53 -14.66 58.00
CA LEU A 991 -65.16 -15.98 57.75
C LEU A 991 -66.64 -15.91 57.30
N PHE A 992 -67.39 -14.87 57.66
CA PHE A 992 -68.82 -14.77 57.30
C PHE A 992 -69.14 -13.80 56.13
N LYS A 993 -68.31 -12.78 55.85
CA LYS A 993 -68.44 -11.95 54.63
C LYS A 993 -68.17 -12.72 53.31
N PRO A 994 -67.26 -13.70 53.21
CA PRO A 994 -67.02 -14.42 51.95
C PRO A 994 -68.23 -15.27 51.51
N LEU A 995 -68.87 -15.95 52.46
CA LEU A 995 -70.04 -16.81 52.24
C LEU A 995 -71.31 -16.01 51.87
N PHE A 996 -71.47 -14.79 52.40
CA PHE A 996 -72.56 -13.88 52.03
C PHE A 996 -72.28 -13.06 50.75
N LYS A 997 -71.00 -12.83 50.39
CA LYS A 997 -70.60 -12.16 49.13
C LYS A 997 -70.77 -13.07 47.91
N GLN A 998 -70.53 -14.38 48.04
CA GLN A 998 -70.79 -15.34 46.95
C GLN A 998 -72.29 -15.51 46.63
N SER A 999 -73.17 -15.49 47.64
CA SER A 999 -74.62 -15.60 47.40
C SER A 999 -75.21 -14.33 46.77
N LYS A 1000 -74.70 -13.13 47.10
CA LYS A 1000 -75.07 -11.87 46.46
C LYS A 1000 -74.55 -11.74 45.02
N LEU A 1001 -73.43 -12.41 44.70
CA LEU A 1001 -72.87 -12.43 43.34
C LEU A 1001 -73.79 -13.21 42.37
N ILE A 1002 -74.35 -14.33 42.85
CA ILE A 1002 -75.30 -15.17 42.09
C ILE A 1002 -76.65 -14.44 41.90
N SER A 1003 -77.04 -13.55 42.81
CA SER A 1003 -78.30 -12.80 42.71
C SER A 1003 -78.22 -11.51 41.89
N LYS A 1004 -77.03 -10.92 41.72
CA LYS A 1004 -76.83 -9.62 41.03
C LYS A 1004 -76.45 -9.78 39.55
N TYR A 1005 -75.99 -10.96 39.14
CA TYR A 1005 -75.56 -11.25 37.77
C TYR A 1005 -76.21 -12.56 37.28
N GLN A 1006 -76.90 -12.51 36.13
CA GLN A 1006 -77.49 -13.69 35.48
C GLN A 1006 -76.38 -14.66 35.02
N ILE A 1007 -75.97 -15.55 35.92
CA ILE A 1007 -75.13 -16.71 35.62
C ILE A 1007 -76.10 -17.86 35.34
N ASN A 1008 -76.28 -18.22 34.06
CA ASN A 1008 -77.20 -19.29 33.67
C ASN A 1008 -76.74 -20.63 34.27
N ARG A 1009 -77.62 -21.27 35.06
CA ARG A 1009 -77.53 -22.70 35.35
C ARG A 1009 -77.93 -23.48 34.10
N LEU A 1010 -77.11 -24.49 33.78
CA LEU A 1010 -77.18 -25.42 32.64
C LEU A 1010 -78.54 -26.16 32.53
N PRO A 1011 -78.88 -26.71 31.37
CA PRO A 1011 -79.52 -28.04 31.29
C PRO A 1011 -78.52 -29.15 31.64
#